data_AF-B4G714-F1
#
_entry.id   AF-B4G714-F1
#
_cell.length_a   1.000
_cell.length_b   1.000
_cell.length_c   1.000
_cell.angle_alpha   90.00
_cell.angle_beta   90.00
_cell.angle_gamma   90.00
#
_symmetry.space_group_name_H-M   'P 1'
#
loop_
_entity.id
_entity.type
_entity.pdbx_description
1 polymer ?
#
loop_
_entity_poly.entity_id
_entity_poly.type
_entity_poly.pdbx_seq_one_letter_code
_entity_poly.pdbx_strand_id
1 'polypeptide(L)'
;MQKFKSKTNNPELRSLLLIGVFAVCCLGVVQAALVPPNSQQIFKLQNTVSLQGLSGTEETRYTFETELKINSVWSQGEDQLLEVSFSGSRVSAPGLDHQVERPISQIPDRPFYISLVQGQPHQVIAHTGRDQSLLNLERGIASLLQLRFEGSEELDVSGHCRVAYNVKSSTSLEKRKMDCALWDLRVNYHPEEALGVSQLSQEQVSYELSADGALLRAESVETHRLTLVAKPDAGSTVQSSLLLQHAYQGAEEVPQLDVPSLEAAIESLLEWYRVFQLEADVDSSISELKQQNLEKLLAQSEDQLQADDVGKSSLALLYVQLLPLVRLTKQPQFEQLLQKHTKILPQLVDLLGAVQTFEAHNATFSQFYSDAATNTEQLELLEKYLQSLAVATHPERRIIEHLYGLLKVDATNKQSALRESIIQTLATLTRQSGFDGNDLLLQQVRAFLLEGLGSKQPILYIRALQNLQDVATIEALLEQAQTRQEPNLAVAALQALKSFPARSFNVSHRQQFESIFYQRRRRFDSSARTLALDVLLALRPSAEQLGHILDYLSSTDRQFEIKTYVLQKLGMLAEMCPRFRGLLRQELAKRSKVNNYHVMGQKGLTTVLRRQLSQSPAFNESLLSTQEVQQGILKRGSVEFLLQAGHAQASSFKLGIYTAGLGAVVGDGDASDESDPIPADDELDSGESVTAGMEISVQGSQLRPLIFFSGQTELMGHVWGGTASDSTPAYQATTLAQDHEHYIVLASGASLHWRVLGARSVDLNGKVGFSLWNRNAQTEIQQNTGSAVVGHVAVGFTYAKLVQDFTLRHEPKLSLQADLDFYSGIKLCMQLQRPEQLLKQTSTRSVFLQEVGRSYAKHVHSTINHRTPGCTFALNQKNNEMCNLILSD
;
A
#
# COMPACT_ATOMS: atom_id res chain seq x y z
N MET A 1 25.59 -38.79 -67.16
CA MET A 1 25.46 -39.16 -68.58
C MET A 1 24.65 -38.09 -69.31
N GLN A 2 25.17 -37.66 -70.47
CA GLN A 2 24.52 -36.91 -71.58
C GLN A 2 23.82 -35.58 -71.23
N LYS A 3 24.50 -34.43 -71.36
CA LYS A 3 24.71 -33.60 -72.58
C LYS A 3 23.42 -33.25 -73.34
N PHE A 4 23.03 -31.97 -73.29
CA PHE A 4 22.87 -31.18 -74.52
C PHE A 4 23.35 -29.73 -74.31
N LYS A 5 24.06 -29.24 -75.32
CA LYS A 5 24.82 -27.98 -75.43
C LYS A 5 23.93 -26.84 -75.96
N SER A 6 24.06 -25.66 -75.32
CA SER A 6 24.47 -24.37 -75.91
C SER A 6 23.70 -23.76 -77.11
N LYS A 7 23.17 -22.54 -76.96
CA LYS A 7 23.83 -21.31 -77.49
C LYS A 7 23.11 -20.00 -77.12
N THR A 8 23.98 -19.01 -76.84
CA THR A 8 23.88 -17.55 -77.03
C THR A 8 22.97 -16.69 -76.14
N ASN A 9 23.65 -16.15 -75.14
CA ASN A 9 23.35 -14.94 -74.36
C ASN A 9 23.14 -13.70 -75.23
N ASN A 10 22.21 -12.84 -74.81
CA ASN A 10 22.39 -11.40 -74.87
C ASN A 10 21.87 -10.80 -73.54
N PRO A 11 22.76 -10.48 -72.56
CA PRO A 11 22.35 -10.18 -71.18
C PRO A 11 21.98 -8.71 -70.93
N GLU A 12 22.10 -7.83 -71.93
CA GLU A 12 21.88 -6.38 -71.72
C GLU A 12 20.42 -5.92 -71.93
N LEU A 13 19.59 -6.68 -72.64
CA LEU A 13 18.20 -6.26 -72.89
C LEU A 13 17.23 -6.68 -71.79
N ARG A 14 17.59 -7.67 -70.96
CA ARG A 14 16.77 -8.12 -69.81
C ARG A 14 17.06 -7.33 -68.53
N SER A 15 18.28 -6.83 -68.35
CA SER A 15 18.63 -5.97 -67.22
C SER A 15 17.97 -4.58 -67.34
N LEU A 16 17.87 -4.00 -68.53
CA LEU A 16 17.17 -2.72 -68.72
C LEU A 16 15.64 -2.81 -68.59
N LEU A 17 15.03 -3.95 -68.97
CA LEU A 17 13.58 -4.18 -68.79
C LEU A 17 13.21 -4.64 -67.37
N LEU A 18 14.07 -5.35 -66.64
CA LEU A 18 13.84 -5.63 -65.22
C LEU A 18 14.10 -4.41 -64.33
N ILE A 19 15.05 -3.54 -64.68
CA ILE A 19 15.26 -2.27 -63.97
C ILE A 19 14.12 -1.29 -64.25
N GLY A 20 13.52 -1.31 -65.45
CA GLY A 20 12.33 -0.52 -65.76
C GLY A 20 11.04 -0.96 -65.06
N VAL A 21 10.89 -2.25 -64.71
CA VAL A 21 9.71 -2.77 -63.99
C VAL A 21 9.91 -2.77 -62.47
N PHE A 22 11.15 -2.89 -61.97
CA PHE A 22 11.44 -2.68 -60.53
C PHE A 22 11.56 -1.20 -60.14
N ALA A 23 11.93 -0.30 -61.05
CA ALA A 23 11.97 1.14 -60.75
C ALA A 23 10.59 1.82 -60.73
N VAL A 24 9.54 1.17 -61.25
CA VAL A 24 8.15 1.68 -61.20
C VAL A 24 7.38 1.17 -59.97
N CYS A 25 7.88 0.14 -59.27
CA CYS A 25 7.29 -0.35 -58.01
C CYS A 25 7.99 0.16 -56.74
N CYS A 26 9.05 0.98 -56.86
CA CYS A 26 9.76 1.60 -55.73
C CYS A 26 9.65 3.13 -55.69
N LEU A 27 8.70 3.72 -56.43
CA LEU A 27 8.26 5.09 -56.18
C LEU A 27 7.31 5.04 -54.98
N GLY A 28 7.60 5.88 -53.99
CA GLY A 28 7.16 5.75 -52.61
C GLY A 28 5.69 5.39 -52.44
N VAL A 29 5.43 4.57 -51.41
CA VAL A 29 4.16 4.68 -50.69
C VAL A 29 4.19 6.10 -50.13
N VAL A 30 3.68 7.07 -50.90
CA VAL A 30 3.32 8.39 -50.38
C VAL A 30 2.41 8.06 -49.22
N GLN A 31 2.84 8.34 -47.99
CA GLN A 31 1.93 8.27 -46.86
C GLN A 31 0.83 9.29 -47.15
N ALA A 32 -0.33 8.79 -47.57
CA ALA A 32 -1.46 9.64 -47.83
C ALA A 32 -1.83 10.34 -46.53
N ALA A 33 -2.00 11.67 -46.60
CA ALA A 33 -2.35 12.46 -45.43
C ALA A 33 -3.71 12.01 -44.90
N LEU A 34 -3.80 11.77 -43.58
CA LEU A 34 -5.04 11.37 -42.91
C LEU A 34 -6.18 12.38 -43.15
N VAL A 35 -5.81 13.66 -43.31
CA VAL A 35 -6.68 14.75 -43.77
C VAL A 35 -6.17 15.22 -45.13
N PRO A 36 -6.99 15.19 -46.20
CA PRO A 36 -6.55 15.64 -47.52
C PRO A 36 -6.16 17.12 -47.51
N PRO A 37 -5.04 17.51 -48.15
CA PRO A 37 -4.62 18.91 -48.22
C PRO A 37 -5.65 19.77 -48.97
N ASN A 38 -5.70 21.06 -48.66
CA ASN A 38 -6.62 22.05 -49.24
C ASN A 38 -8.12 21.72 -49.10
N SER A 39 -8.46 20.81 -48.19
CA SER A 39 -9.85 20.36 -48.00
C SER A 39 -10.39 20.75 -46.63
N GLN A 40 -11.71 20.89 -46.58
CA GLN A 40 -12.48 21.00 -45.36
C GLN A 40 -13.16 19.66 -45.09
N GLN A 41 -12.87 19.06 -43.94
CA GLN A 41 -13.46 17.79 -43.52
C GLN A 41 -14.27 18.00 -42.25
N ILE A 42 -15.50 17.49 -42.23
CA ILE A 42 -16.37 17.56 -41.05
C ILE A 42 -16.41 16.18 -40.41
N PHE A 43 -16.00 16.15 -39.14
CA PHE A 43 -16.00 14.94 -38.33
C PHE A 43 -16.98 15.08 -37.18
N LYS A 44 -17.67 14.00 -36.84
CA LYS A 44 -18.41 13.90 -35.58
C LYS A 44 -17.49 13.33 -34.51
N LEU A 45 -17.30 14.07 -33.43
CA LEU A 45 -16.58 13.62 -32.24
C LEU A 45 -17.59 13.21 -31.17
N GLN A 46 -17.41 12.02 -30.63
CA GLN A 46 -18.17 11.50 -29.51
C GLN A 46 -17.21 10.99 -28.43
N ASN A 47 -17.26 11.60 -27.25
CA ASN A 47 -16.52 11.15 -26.07
C ASN A 47 -17.51 10.60 -25.04
N THR A 48 -17.48 9.30 -24.79
CA THR A 48 -18.29 8.65 -23.75
C THR A 48 -17.37 8.17 -22.65
N VAL A 49 -17.57 8.68 -21.43
CA VAL A 49 -16.89 8.18 -20.25
C VAL A 49 -17.91 7.53 -19.34
N SER A 50 -17.60 6.34 -18.88
CA SER A 50 -18.42 5.59 -17.96
C SER A 50 -17.64 5.14 -16.74
N LEU A 51 -18.39 5.03 -15.65
CA LEU A 51 -17.90 4.66 -14.34
C LEU A 51 -18.81 3.56 -13.78
N GLN A 52 -18.21 2.41 -13.52
CA GLN A 52 -18.86 1.23 -12.98
C GLN A 52 -18.23 0.85 -11.65
N GLY A 53 -19.07 0.65 -10.63
CA GLY A 53 -18.63 0.06 -9.37
C GLY A 53 -18.50 -1.46 -9.52
N LEU A 54 -17.43 -2.05 -8.98
CA LEU A 54 -17.15 -3.49 -9.15
C LEU A 54 -18.20 -4.43 -8.54
N SER A 55 -18.97 -3.92 -7.60
CA SER A 55 -20.00 -4.66 -6.88
C SER A 55 -21.43 -4.33 -7.33
N GLY A 56 -21.60 -3.57 -8.42
CA GLY A 56 -22.91 -3.14 -8.95
C GLY A 56 -23.05 -3.33 -10.46
N THR A 57 -24.29 -3.56 -10.93
CA THR A 57 -24.60 -3.77 -12.35
C THR A 57 -24.90 -2.49 -13.10
N GLU A 58 -25.40 -1.45 -12.40
CA GLU A 58 -25.73 -0.18 -13.03
C GLU A 58 -24.47 0.61 -13.36
N GLU A 59 -24.43 1.25 -14.51
CA GLU A 59 -23.32 2.08 -14.99
C GLU A 59 -23.75 3.55 -15.00
N THR A 60 -22.87 4.45 -14.55
CA THR A 60 -23.07 5.89 -14.67
C THR A 60 -22.14 6.43 -15.74
N ARG A 61 -22.68 7.13 -16.74
CA ARG A 61 -21.89 7.65 -17.87
C ARG A 61 -22.32 9.06 -18.25
N TYR A 62 -21.43 9.78 -18.90
CA TYR A 62 -21.79 10.95 -19.71
C TYR A 62 -21.30 10.75 -21.14
N THR A 63 -21.95 11.43 -22.08
CA THR A 63 -21.51 11.50 -23.47
C THR A 63 -21.42 12.95 -23.89
N PHE A 64 -20.25 13.36 -24.37
CA PHE A 64 -20.02 14.63 -25.03
C PHE A 64 -20.03 14.40 -26.55
N GLU A 65 -20.83 15.18 -27.26
CA GLU A 65 -20.89 15.14 -28.72
C GLU A 65 -20.67 16.53 -29.30
N THR A 66 -19.87 16.62 -30.36
CA THR A 66 -19.62 17.85 -31.09
C THR A 66 -19.26 17.53 -32.55
N GLU A 67 -19.52 18.46 -33.45
CA GLU A 67 -19.04 18.41 -34.83
C GLU A 67 -17.75 19.24 -34.92
N LEU A 68 -16.70 18.63 -35.46
CA LEU A 68 -15.41 19.26 -35.68
C LEU A 68 -15.27 19.62 -37.15
N LYS A 69 -15.08 20.90 -37.43
CA LYS A 69 -14.68 21.38 -38.76
C LYS A 69 -13.17 21.50 -38.78
N ILE A 70 -12.53 20.61 -39.56
CA ILE A 70 -11.08 20.50 -39.73
C ILE A 70 -10.71 21.04 -41.11
N ASN A 71 -9.97 22.14 -41.14
CA ASN A 71 -9.49 22.79 -42.36
C ASN A 71 -7.97 22.61 -42.47
N SER A 72 -7.46 22.13 -43.60
CA SER A 72 -6.02 22.19 -43.89
C SER A 72 -5.66 23.60 -44.36
N VAL A 73 -5.08 24.45 -43.50
CA VAL A 73 -4.78 25.87 -43.81
C VAL A 73 -3.37 26.10 -44.35
N TRP A 74 -2.48 25.14 -44.18
CA TRP A 74 -1.15 25.13 -44.79
C TRP A 74 -0.73 23.68 -45.03
N SER A 75 -0.08 23.39 -46.16
CA SER A 75 0.47 22.07 -46.45
C SER A 75 1.66 22.14 -47.40
N GLN A 76 2.73 21.40 -47.10
CA GLN A 76 3.89 21.27 -47.97
C GLN A 76 4.53 19.89 -47.77
N GLY A 77 4.48 19.04 -48.81
CA GLY A 77 4.95 17.65 -48.68
C GLY A 77 4.07 16.85 -47.72
N GLU A 78 4.68 16.29 -46.67
CA GLU A 78 4.00 15.55 -45.60
C GLU A 78 3.67 16.42 -44.37
N ASP A 79 4.10 17.69 -44.37
CA ASP A 79 3.86 18.62 -43.27
C ASP A 79 2.57 19.42 -43.52
N GLN A 80 1.77 19.61 -42.46
CA GLN A 80 0.48 20.27 -42.55
C GLN A 80 0.17 21.07 -41.28
N LEU A 81 -0.62 22.15 -41.43
CA LEU A 81 -1.25 22.87 -40.33
C LEU A 81 -2.76 22.74 -40.46
N LEU A 82 -3.38 22.12 -39.47
CA LEU A 82 -4.82 21.93 -39.41
C LEU A 82 -5.45 22.94 -38.47
N GLU A 83 -6.45 23.69 -38.94
CA GLU A 83 -7.33 24.52 -38.12
C GLU A 83 -8.57 23.71 -37.74
N VAL A 84 -8.88 23.63 -36.45
CA VAL A 84 -10.01 22.85 -35.92
C VAL A 84 -10.95 23.76 -35.13
N SER A 85 -12.24 23.69 -35.45
CA SER A 85 -13.29 24.45 -34.77
C SER A 85 -14.42 23.53 -34.29
N PHE A 86 -14.97 23.83 -33.11
CA PHE A 86 -16.09 23.10 -32.52
C PHE A 86 -17.42 23.69 -32.99
N SER A 87 -18.39 22.85 -33.35
CA SER A 87 -19.75 23.25 -33.72
C SER A 87 -20.80 22.31 -33.11
N GLY A 88 -21.91 22.87 -32.62
CA GLY A 88 -23.06 22.07 -32.18
C GLY A 88 -22.82 21.20 -30.93
N SER A 89 -22.02 21.66 -29.98
CA SER A 89 -21.61 20.85 -28.83
C SER A 89 -22.70 20.64 -27.78
N ARG A 90 -22.87 19.38 -27.35
CA ARG A 90 -23.84 18.94 -26.36
C ARG A 90 -23.26 17.92 -25.40
N VAL A 91 -23.81 17.86 -24.20
CA VAL A 91 -23.55 16.79 -23.23
C VAL A 91 -24.83 16.08 -22.88
N SER A 92 -24.78 14.75 -22.77
CA SER A 92 -25.89 13.94 -22.33
C SER A 92 -25.52 13.01 -21.18
N ALA A 93 -26.52 12.69 -20.36
CA ALA A 93 -26.43 11.73 -19.26
C ALA A 93 -27.71 10.88 -19.18
N PRO A 94 -27.64 9.62 -18.70
CA PRO A 94 -28.81 8.77 -18.55
C PRO A 94 -29.73 9.25 -17.41
N GLY A 95 -30.97 9.62 -17.74
CA GLY A 95 -32.02 10.00 -16.79
C GLY A 95 -32.71 8.80 -16.12
N LEU A 96 -33.92 9.01 -15.55
CA LEU A 96 -34.75 7.90 -15.05
C LEU A 96 -35.42 7.14 -16.21
N ASP A 97 -36.06 7.87 -17.14
CA ASP A 97 -36.82 7.26 -18.24
C ASP A 97 -36.23 7.57 -19.63
N HIS A 98 -35.52 8.70 -19.77
CA HIS A 98 -34.95 9.17 -21.04
C HIS A 98 -33.55 9.79 -20.85
N GLN A 99 -32.78 9.86 -21.93
CA GLN A 99 -31.49 10.54 -21.97
C GLN A 99 -31.69 12.05 -21.78
N VAL A 100 -31.00 12.64 -20.79
CA VAL A 100 -31.05 14.07 -20.51
C VAL A 100 -29.95 14.74 -21.30
N GLU A 101 -30.33 15.54 -22.29
CA GLU A 101 -29.40 16.28 -23.14
C GLU A 101 -29.40 17.76 -22.78
N ARG A 102 -28.21 18.35 -22.79
CA ARG A 102 -27.98 19.76 -22.49
C ARG A 102 -27.04 20.38 -23.51
N PRO A 103 -27.44 21.47 -24.19
CA PRO A 103 -26.51 22.25 -25.00
C PRO A 103 -25.52 22.98 -24.09
N ILE A 104 -24.28 23.10 -24.55
CA ILE A 104 -23.24 23.82 -23.82
C ILE A 104 -23.40 25.32 -24.09
N SER A 105 -23.41 26.13 -23.02
CA SER A 105 -23.79 27.55 -23.09
C SER A 105 -22.75 28.41 -23.81
N GLN A 106 -21.45 28.16 -23.57
CA GLN A 106 -20.33 28.88 -24.17
C GLN A 106 -19.09 27.96 -24.22
N ILE A 107 -18.79 27.37 -25.38
CA ILE A 107 -17.43 26.91 -25.69
C ILE A 107 -16.74 28.11 -26.36
N PRO A 108 -15.48 28.42 -26.02
CA PRO A 108 -14.75 29.48 -26.71
C PRO A 108 -14.77 29.28 -28.24
N ASP A 109 -15.37 30.22 -28.97
CA ASP A 109 -15.59 30.14 -30.42
C ASP A 109 -14.30 30.15 -31.27
N ARG A 110 -13.14 30.42 -30.65
CA ARG A 110 -11.86 30.52 -31.38
C ARG A 110 -11.38 29.12 -31.79
N PRO A 111 -10.91 28.90 -33.03
CA PRO A 111 -10.33 27.61 -33.42
C PRO A 111 -9.04 27.30 -32.64
N PHE A 112 -8.61 26.06 -32.66
CA PHE A 112 -7.25 25.65 -32.27
C PHE A 112 -6.55 25.02 -33.47
N TYR A 113 -5.22 24.95 -33.44
CA TYR A 113 -4.46 24.40 -34.56
C TYR A 113 -3.63 23.19 -34.13
N ILE A 114 -3.43 22.26 -35.06
CA ILE A 114 -2.59 21.07 -34.90
C ILE A 114 -1.51 21.13 -35.96
N SER A 115 -0.24 21.10 -35.53
CA SER A 115 0.88 20.97 -36.45
C SER A 115 1.19 19.50 -36.68
N LEU A 116 1.23 19.10 -37.96
CA LEU A 116 1.64 17.78 -38.41
C LEU A 116 3.02 17.88 -39.07
N VAL A 117 3.98 17.10 -38.57
CA VAL A 117 5.33 16.96 -39.14
C VAL A 117 5.49 15.52 -39.59
N GLN A 118 5.83 15.28 -40.86
CA GLN A 118 5.88 13.94 -41.46
C GLN A 118 4.57 13.15 -41.24
N GLY A 119 3.43 13.83 -41.37
CA GLY A 119 2.10 13.26 -41.13
C GLY A 119 1.79 12.91 -39.66
N GLN A 120 2.64 13.27 -38.70
CA GLN A 120 2.43 13.00 -37.27
C GLN A 120 2.14 14.29 -36.50
N PRO A 121 1.20 14.29 -35.54
CA PRO A 121 1.01 15.44 -34.66
C PRO A 121 2.28 15.72 -33.87
N HIS A 122 2.66 17.00 -33.84
CA HIS A 122 3.83 17.48 -33.11
C HIS A 122 3.43 18.41 -31.96
N GLN A 123 2.62 19.43 -32.24
CA GLN A 123 2.20 20.44 -31.26
C GLN A 123 0.74 20.87 -31.45
N VAL A 124 0.14 21.36 -30.37
CA VAL A 124 -1.18 21.99 -30.37
C VAL A 124 -1.01 23.49 -30.13
N ILE A 125 -1.64 24.32 -30.95
CA ILE A 125 -1.60 25.77 -30.84
C ILE A 125 -2.98 26.27 -30.42
N ALA A 126 -3.09 26.79 -29.21
CA ALA A 126 -4.35 27.19 -28.59
C ALA A 126 -4.27 28.59 -27.95
N HIS A 127 -5.43 29.20 -27.72
CA HIS A 127 -5.52 30.52 -27.12
C HIS A 127 -5.09 30.51 -25.65
N THR A 128 -4.42 31.57 -25.18
CA THR A 128 -3.85 31.66 -23.82
C THR A 128 -4.88 31.57 -22.68
N GLY A 129 -6.12 31.97 -22.94
CA GLY A 129 -7.23 31.90 -21.98
C GLY A 129 -8.04 30.60 -22.02
N ARG A 130 -7.58 29.55 -22.70
CA ARG A 130 -8.26 28.24 -22.72
C ARG A 130 -8.14 27.55 -21.36
N ASP A 131 -9.24 26.92 -20.94
CA ASP A 131 -9.24 26.06 -19.75
C ASP A 131 -8.42 24.79 -19.98
N GLN A 132 -7.77 24.28 -18.93
CA GLN A 132 -6.87 23.14 -19.00
C GLN A 132 -7.58 21.87 -19.48
N SER A 133 -8.80 21.64 -18.99
CA SER A 133 -9.66 20.53 -19.41
C SER A 133 -9.91 20.53 -20.93
N LEU A 134 -10.17 21.71 -21.49
CA LEU A 134 -10.47 21.86 -22.91
C LEU A 134 -9.21 21.73 -23.77
N LEU A 135 -8.08 22.28 -23.32
CA LEU A 135 -6.78 22.08 -23.96
C LEU A 135 -6.39 20.60 -24.00
N ASN A 136 -6.65 19.84 -22.92
CA ASN A 136 -6.38 18.40 -22.90
C ASN A 136 -7.29 17.64 -23.87
N LEU A 137 -8.55 18.04 -24.03
CA LEU A 137 -9.44 17.47 -25.06
C LEU A 137 -8.89 17.72 -26.47
N GLU A 138 -8.37 18.91 -26.75
CA GLU A 138 -7.72 19.24 -28.02
C GLU A 138 -6.47 18.39 -28.29
N ARG A 139 -5.65 18.18 -27.25
CA ARG A 139 -4.51 17.24 -27.29
C ARG A 139 -4.96 15.81 -27.55
N GLY A 140 -6.08 15.37 -26.97
CA GLY A 140 -6.71 14.08 -27.24
C GLY A 140 -7.17 13.92 -28.69
N ILE A 141 -7.79 14.96 -29.27
CA ILE A 141 -8.18 15.00 -30.69
C ILE A 141 -6.93 14.91 -31.59
N ALA A 142 -5.88 15.67 -31.28
CA ALA A 142 -4.63 15.60 -32.01
C ALA A 142 -3.99 14.21 -31.94
N SER A 143 -4.03 13.56 -30.78
CA SER A 143 -3.48 12.21 -30.56
C SER A 143 -4.18 11.14 -31.40
N LEU A 144 -5.47 11.30 -31.72
CA LEU A 144 -6.16 10.39 -32.65
C LEU A 144 -5.60 10.46 -34.08
N LEU A 145 -5.02 11.58 -34.49
CA LEU A 145 -4.40 11.74 -35.81
C LEU A 145 -2.98 11.15 -35.86
N GLN A 146 -2.50 10.53 -34.78
CA GLN A 146 -1.18 9.91 -34.70
C GLN A 146 -1.24 8.44 -35.14
N LEU A 147 -0.94 8.19 -36.41
CA LEU A 147 -0.89 6.84 -36.98
C LEU A 147 0.49 6.56 -37.58
N ARG A 148 1.18 5.55 -37.05
CA ARG A 148 2.40 4.97 -37.64
C ARG A 148 2.14 3.53 -38.06
N PHE A 149 2.90 3.04 -39.05
CA PHE A 149 2.84 1.63 -39.47
C PHE A 149 3.85 0.77 -38.71
N GLU A 150 4.90 1.36 -38.13
CA GLU A 150 5.91 0.70 -37.30
C GLU A 150 6.38 1.65 -36.18
N GLY A 151 6.63 1.10 -34.99
CA GLY A 151 7.10 1.87 -33.83
C GLY A 151 6.88 1.13 -32.50
N SER A 152 7.75 1.37 -31.52
CA SER A 152 7.64 0.79 -30.17
C SER A 152 7.23 1.80 -29.09
N GLU A 153 7.51 3.09 -29.30
CA GLU A 153 7.24 4.17 -28.35
C GLU A 153 6.72 5.41 -29.07
N GLU A 154 5.75 6.07 -28.45
CA GLU A 154 5.12 7.29 -28.96
C GLU A 154 4.82 8.27 -27.83
N LEU A 155 4.85 9.56 -28.15
CA LEU A 155 4.42 10.63 -27.27
C LEU A 155 3.03 11.09 -27.73
N ASP A 156 2.05 11.08 -26.83
CA ASP A 156 0.70 11.60 -27.07
C ASP A 156 0.08 12.22 -25.80
N VAL A 157 -1.24 12.41 -25.77
CA VAL A 157 -1.97 12.99 -24.63
C VAL A 157 -1.76 12.24 -23.32
N SER A 158 -1.45 10.94 -23.37
CA SER A 158 -1.15 10.09 -22.21
C SER A 158 0.35 10.06 -21.87
N GLY A 159 1.15 10.91 -22.52
CA GLY A 159 2.60 11.01 -22.36
C GLY A 159 3.35 10.00 -23.21
N HIS A 160 4.54 9.59 -22.74
CA HIS A 160 5.31 8.55 -23.38
C HIS A 160 4.69 7.18 -23.12
N CYS A 161 4.27 6.49 -24.18
CA CYS A 161 3.62 5.19 -24.12
C CYS A 161 4.34 4.15 -24.96
N ARG A 162 4.30 2.90 -24.51
CA ARG A 162 4.70 1.76 -25.34
C ARG A 162 3.55 1.35 -26.24
N VAL A 163 3.82 1.23 -27.54
CA VAL A 163 2.81 1.01 -28.56
C VAL A 163 3.10 -0.28 -29.35
N ALA A 164 2.04 -0.99 -29.71
CA ALA A 164 2.09 -2.11 -30.65
C ALA A 164 1.01 -1.92 -31.74
N TYR A 165 1.45 -1.93 -33.00
CA TYR A 165 0.57 -1.86 -34.16
C TYR A 165 0.27 -3.25 -34.70
N ASN A 166 -1.00 -3.51 -35.00
CA ASN A 166 -1.48 -4.71 -35.65
C ASN A 166 -2.29 -4.34 -36.88
N VAL A 167 -1.71 -4.55 -38.06
CA VAL A 167 -2.34 -4.25 -39.35
C VAL A 167 -3.24 -5.43 -39.73
N LYS A 168 -4.57 -5.24 -39.68
CA LYS A 168 -5.55 -6.29 -40.07
C LYS A 168 -5.77 -6.34 -41.58
N SER A 169 -5.78 -5.19 -42.24
CA SER A 169 -5.90 -5.03 -43.69
C SER A 169 -5.25 -3.72 -44.14
N SER A 170 -5.25 -3.43 -45.45
CA SER A 170 -4.80 -2.14 -45.98
C SER A 170 -5.64 -0.95 -45.53
N THR A 171 -6.84 -1.18 -45.00
CA THR A 171 -7.82 -0.15 -44.59
C THR A 171 -8.16 -0.20 -43.09
N SER A 172 -7.69 -1.22 -42.36
CA SER A 172 -8.02 -1.40 -40.94
C SER A 172 -6.75 -1.69 -40.12
N LEU A 173 -6.51 -0.83 -39.13
CA LEU A 173 -5.37 -0.92 -38.22
C LEU A 173 -5.83 -0.90 -36.77
N GLU A 174 -5.10 -1.61 -35.92
CA GLU A 174 -5.31 -1.60 -34.48
C GLU A 174 -4.00 -1.21 -33.78
N LYS A 175 -4.08 -0.23 -32.88
CA LYS A 175 -3.00 0.26 -32.05
C LYS A 175 -3.31 -0.12 -30.61
N ARG A 176 -2.39 -0.82 -29.94
CA ARG A 176 -2.49 -1.11 -28.51
C ARG A 176 -1.45 -0.31 -27.76
N LYS A 177 -1.88 0.41 -26.72
CA LYS A 177 -0.99 1.19 -25.85
C LYS A 177 -0.90 0.53 -24.47
N MET A 178 0.31 0.53 -23.93
CA MET A 178 0.65 -0.01 -22.62
C MET A 178 1.71 0.89 -21.97
N ASP A 179 1.81 0.85 -20.63
CA ASP A 179 2.86 1.51 -19.85
C ASP A 179 3.05 3.01 -20.20
N CYS A 180 1.97 3.78 -20.18
CA CYS A 180 2.01 5.23 -20.43
C CYS A 180 2.48 6.04 -19.21
N ALA A 181 3.32 7.04 -19.43
CA ALA A 181 3.87 7.88 -18.36
C ALA A 181 2.80 8.64 -17.55
N LEU A 182 1.75 9.17 -18.20
CA LEU A 182 0.68 9.91 -17.51
C LEU A 182 -0.41 9.00 -16.91
N TRP A 183 -0.21 7.68 -16.93
CA TRP A 183 -0.99 6.76 -16.12
C TRP A 183 -0.46 6.64 -14.68
N ASP A 184 0.66 7.29 -14.35
CA ASP A 184 1.32 7.31 -13.04
C ASP A 184 1.71 8.74 -12.59
N LEU A 185 0.76 9.70 -12.58
CA LEU A 185 1.05 11.09 -12.16
C LEU A 185 0.79 11.33 -10.68
N ARG A 186 1.81 11.92 -10.01
CA ARG A 186 1.77 12.33 -8.59
C ARG A 186 1.34 11.19 -7.66
N VAL A 187 1.89 10.00 -7.89
CA VAL A 187 1.47 8.80 -7.17
C VAL A 187 2.20 8.67 -5.84
N ASN A 188 1.41 8.49 -4.79
CA ASN A 188 1.92 8.05 -3.50
C ASN A 188 1.67 6.54 -3.35
N TYR A 189 2.73 5.76 -3.32
CA TYR A 189 2.67 4.31 -3.12
C TYR A 189 2.88 3.95 -1.66
N HIS A 190 2.10 3.00 -1.16
CA HIS A 190 2.27 2.47 0.18
C HIS A 190 3.48 1.52 0.23
N PRO A 191 4.41 1.64 1.20
CA PRO A 191 5.58 0.75 1.31
C PRO A 191 5.20 -0.73 1.43
N GLU A 192 4.13 -1.02 2.17
CA GLU A 192 3.54 -2.36 2.26
C GLU A 192 2.52 -2.61 1.14
N GLU A 193 2.85 -3.50 0.19
CA GLU A 193 2.03 -3.81 -0.99
C GLU A 193 0.59 -4.25 -0.62
N ALA A 194 0.42 -4.99 0.48
CA ALA A 194 -0.89 -5.49 0.90
C ALA A 194 -1.86 -4.38 1.36
N LEU A 195 -1.35 -3.21 1.77
CA LEU A 195 -2.13 -2.02 2.12
C LEU A 195 -2.24 -1.02 0.97
N GLY A 196 -1.59 -1.30 -0.17
CA GLY A 196 -1.64 -0.47 -1.35
C GLY A 196 -2.89 -0.65 -2.20
N VAL A 197 -2.79 -0.13 -3.42
CA VAL A 197 -3.83 -0.21 -4.45
C VAL A 197 -3.28 -0.88 -5.71
N SER A 198 -4.17 -1.43 -6.53
CA SER A 198 -3.84 -2.09 -7.78
C SER A 198 -4.55 -1.39 -8.93
N GLN A 199 -3.79 -1.06 -9.96
CA GLN A 199 -4.24 -0.45 -11.20
C GLN A 199 -3.94 -1.37 -12.39
N LEU A 200 -4.94 -1.62 -13.22
CA LEU A 200 -4.77 -2.26 -14.52
C LEU A 200 -5.33 -1.32 -15.58
N SER A 201 -4.45 -0.83 -16.45
CA SER A 201 -4.78 0.15 -17.49
C SER A 201 -4.52 -0.47 -18.85
N GLN A 202 -5.43 -0.27 -19.79
CA GLN A 202 -5.28 -0.70 -21.16
C GLN A 202 -5.98 0.28 -22.08
N GLU A 203 -5.33 0.63 -23.19
CA GLU A 203 -5.93 1.41 -24.27
C GLU A 203 -5.76 0.66 -25.60
N GLN A 204 -6.83 0.68 -26.39
CA GLN A 204 -6.87 0.14 -27.74
C GLN A 204 -7.50 1.16 -28.68
N VAL A 205 -6.80 1.52 -29.74
CA VAL A 205 -7.28 2.42 -30.78
C VAL A 205 -7.48 1.64 -32.07
N SER A 206 -8.64 1.78 -32.68
CA SER A 206 -8.98 1.17 -33.98
C SER A 206 -9.16 2.24 -35.04
N TYR A 207 -8.56 2.00 -36.20
CA TYR A 207 -8.56 2.91 -37.34
C TYR A 207 -9.20 2.26 -38.55
N GLU A 208 -10.07 3.00 -39.23
CA GLU A 208 -10.63 2.68 -40.54
C GLU A 208 -10.24 3.81 -41.51
N LEU A 209 -9.53 3.43 -42.58
CA LEU A 209 -9.04 4.32 -43.62
C LEU A 209 -9.77 4.08 -44.94
N SER A 210 -9.87 5.11 -45.78
CA SER A 210 -10.33 4.99 -47.16
C SER A 210 -9.29 4.24 -48.02
N ALA A 211 -9.67 3.83 -49.22
CA ALA A 211 -8.73 3.23 -50.17
C ALA A 211 -7.57 4.20 -50.53
N ASP A 212 -7.83 5.50 -50.43
CA ASP A 212 -6.86 6.57 -50.70
C ASP A 212 -6.07 6.96 -49.44
N GLY A 213 -6.29 6.30 -48.30
CA GLY A 213 -5.57 6.50 -47.04
C GLY A 213 -6.10 7.62 -46.12
N ALA A 214 -7.22 8.26 -46.46
CA ALA A 214 -7.87 9.28 -45.62
C ALA A 214 -8.58 8.63 -44.40
N LEU A 215 -8.64 9.36 -43.28
CA LEU A 215 -9.28 8.87 -42.06
C LEU A 215 -10.81 8.84 -42.18
N LEU A 216 -11.42 7.67 -42.08
CA LEU A 216 -12.88 7.52 -42.01
C LEU A 216 -13.36 7.40 -40.56
N ARG A 217 -12.64 6.63 -39.74
CA ARG A 217 -13.00 6.41 -38.34
C ARG A 217 -11.76 6.15 -37.49
N ALA A 218 -11.67 6.81 -36.35
CA ALA A 218 -10.74 6.48 -35.26
C ALA A 218 -11.53 6.31 -33.97
N GLU A 219 -11.36 5.18 -33.30
CA GLU A 219 -12.04 4.88 -32.04
C GLU A 219 -11.00 4.41 -31.01
N SER A 220 -10.75 5.20 -29.98
CA SER A 220 -9.95 4.81 -28.81
C SER A 220 -10.88 4.32 -27.70
N VAL A 221 -10.61 3.12 -27.19
CA VAL A 221 -11.26 2.53 -26.03
C VAL A 221 -10.21 2.29 -24.96
N GLU A 222 -10.34 3.00 -23.86
CA GLU A 222 -9.45 2.95 -22.72
C GLU A 222 -10.20 2.43 -21.49
N THR A 223 -9.55 1.58 -20.70
CA THR A 223 -10.13 0.99 -19.49
C THR A 223 -9.11 1.02 -18.37
N HIS A 224 -9.51 1.61 -17.23
CA HIS A 224 -8.77 1.59 -15.98
C HIS A 224 -9.56 0.86 -14.91
N ARG A 225 -9.00 -0.24 -14.41
CA ARG A 225 -9.52 -0.96 -13.25
C ARG A 225 -8.73 -0.55 -12.03
N LEU A 226 -9.38 0.15 -11.11
CA LEU A 226 -8.81 0.74 -9.91
C LEU A 226 -9.34 -0.01 -8.69
N THR A 227 -8.49 -0.72 -7.95
CA THR A 227 -8.89 -1.66 -6.89
C THR A 227 -8.04 -1.55 -5.64
N LEU A 228 -8.60 -1.91 -4.50
CA LEU A 228 -7.82 -2.18 -3.29
C LEU A 228 -7.11 -3.54 -3.40
N VAL A 229 -5.83 -3.62 -3.05
CA VAL A 229 -5.08 -4.88 -3.06
C VAL A 229 -5.66 -5.85 -2.01
N ALA A 230 -5.95 -5.35 -0.81
CA ALA A 230 -6.59 -6.11 0.28
C ALA A 230 -8.05 -6.55 0.01
N LYS A 231 -8.72 -5.90 -0.94
CA LYS A 231 -10.13 -6.13 -1.28
C LYS A 231 -10.36 -5.86 -2.79
N PRO A 232 -10.03 -6.81 -3.68
CA PRO A 232 -10.10 -6.59 -5.14
C PRO A 232 -11.51 -6.36 -5.71
N ASP A 233 -12.56 -6.63 -4.94
CA ASP A 233 -13.97 -6.34 -5.26
C ASP A 233 -14.43 -4.94 -4.79
N ALA A 234 -13.59 -4.20 -4.06
CA ALA A 234 -13.79 -2.78 -3.77
C ALA A 234 -12.95 -1.92 -4.71
N GLY A 235 -13.63 -1.07 -5.46
CA GLY A 235 -13.01 -0.18 -6.43
C GLY A 235 -13.97 0.19 -7.55
N SER A 236 -13.36 0.65 -8.64
CA SER A 236 -14.05 1.24 -9.78
C SER A 236 -13.41 0.79 -11.08
N THR A 237 -14.23 0.61 -12.11
CA THR A 237 -13.75 0.52 -13.48
C THR A 237 -14.19 1.79 -14.21
N VAL A 238 -13.22 2.51 -14.76
CA VAL A 238 -13.46 3.68 -15.61
C VAL A 238 -13.18 3.25 -17.03
N GLN A 239 -14.16 3.45 -17.91
CA GLN A 239 -14.02 3.19 -19.33
C GLN A 239 -14.24 4.50 -20.09
N SER A 240 -13.34 4.81 -21.01
CA SER A 240 -13.39 5.98 -21.87
C SER A 240 -13.42 5.52 -23.31
N SER A 241 -14.34 6.06 -24.09
CA SER A 241 -14.46 5.82 -25.53
C SER A 241 -14.45 7.16 -26.25
N LEU A 242 -13.42 7.38 -27.06
CA LEU A 242 -13.27 8.56 -27.90
C LEU A 242 -13.38 8.14 -29.37
N LEU A 243 -14.48 8.53 -30.01
CA LEU A 243 -14.80 8.23 -31.39
C LEU A 243 -14.73 9.50 -32.24
N LEU A 244 -13.92 9.46 -33.30
CA LEU A 244 -13.88 10.45 -34.36
C LEU A 244 -14.34 9.78 -35.67
N GLN A 245 -15.46 10.23 -36.22
CA GLN A 245 -16.05 9.65 -37.43
C GLN A 245 -16.23 10.71 -38.51
N HIS A 246 -15.77 10.41 -39.72
CA HIS A 246 -15.97 11.27 -40.89
C HIS A 246 -17.46 11.34 -41.23
N ALA A 247 -18.00 12.56 -41.32
CA ALA A 247 -19.40 12.79 -41.66
C ALA A 247 -19.55 13.09 -43.16
N TYR A 248 -18.88 14.13 -43.64
CA TYR A 248 -18.87 14.54 -45.04
C TYR A 248 -17.74 15.55 -45.30
N GLN A 249 -17.38 15.72 -46.57
CA GLN A 249 -16.46 16.77 -47.01
C GLN A 249 -17.22 18.09 -47.21
N GLY A 250 -16.67 19.20 -46.72
CA GLY A 250 -17.23 20.53 -46.88
C GLY A 250 -17.17 21.02 -48.34
N ALA A 251 -18.07 21.93 -48.70
CA ALA A 251 -18.17 22.47 -50.07
C ALA A 251 -17.18 23.62 -50.36
N GLU A 252 -16.49 24.14 -49.33
CA GLU A 252 -15.56 25.27 -49.44
C GLU A 252 -14.13 24.78 -49.69
N GLU A 253 -13.45 25.33 -50.70
CA GLU A 253 -11.99 25.23 -50.83
C GLU A 253 -11.33 26.14 -49.78
N VAL A 254 -10.42 25.57 -48.98
CA VAL A 254 -9.79 26.28 -47.86
C VAL A 254 -8.59 27.09 -48.39
N PRO A 255 -8.56 28.43 -48.18
CA PRO A 255 -7.43 29.26 -48.60
C PRO A 255 -6.16 28.87 -47.83
N GLN A 256 -5.05 28.68 -48.56
CA GLN A 256 -3.74 28.37 -47.96
C GLN A 256 -3.03 29.64 -47.50
N LEU A 257 -2.29 29.55 -46.39
CA LEU A 257 -1.37 30.60 -45.93
C LEU A 257 -0.15 30.69 -46.87
N ASP A 258 0.13 31.90 -47.37
CA ASP A 258 1.21 32.16 -48.34
C ASP A 258 2.57 32.35 -47.63
N VAL A 259 3.06 31.26 -47.01
CA VAL A 259 4.24 31.25 -46.12
C VAL A 259 5.15 30.04 -46.45
N PRO A 260 6.49 30.20 -46.47
CA PRO A 260 7.40 29.19 -47.03
C PRO A 260 7.70 27.98 -46.12
N SER A 261 7.29 27.99 -44.85
CA SER A 261 7.62 26.93 -43.88
C SER A 261 6.56 26.83 -42.78
N LEU A 262 6.40 25.65 -42.18
CA LEU A 262 5.46 25.40 -41.09
C LEU A 262 5.73 26.28 -39.87
N GLU A 263 7.00 26.52 -39.51
CA GLU A 263 7.37 27.36 -38.37
C GLU A 263 6.92 28.80 -38.56
N ALA A 264 7.14 29.36 -39.76
CA ALA A 264 6.68 30.70 -40.09
C ALA A 264 5.13 30.81 -40.12
N ALA A 265 4.42 29.74 -40.50
CA ALA A 265 2.97 29.69 -40.39
C ALA A 265 2.51 29.71 -38.91
N ILE A 266 3.20 28.97 -38.03
CA ILE A 266 2.94 29.00 -36.59
C ILE A 266 3.25 30.38 -36.00
N GLU A 267 4.38 31.00 -36.36
CA GLU A 267 4.78 32.34 -35.89
C GLU A 267 3.72 33.40 -36.17
N SER A 268 3.04 33.31 -37.33
CA SER A 268 1.95 34.23 -37.70
C SER A 268 0.75 34.20 -36.73
N LEU A 269 0.58 33.10 -35.97
CA LEU A 269 -0.53 32.90 -35.03
C LEU A 269 -0.17 33.31 -33.59
N LEU A 270 1.11 33.49 -33.26
CA LEU A 270 1.58 33.63 -31.87
C LEU A 270 1.20 34.96 -31.19
N GLU A 271 0.61 35.92 -31.93
CA GLU A 271 0.10 37.16 -31.32
C GLU A 271 -1.03 36.87 -30.31
N TRP A 272 -1.89 35.88 -30.60
CA TRP A 272 -3.04 35.52 -29.77
C TRP A 272 -3.02 34.08 -29.25
N TYR A 273 -2.14 33.25 -29.80
CA TYR A 273 -2.03 31.83 -29.49
C TYR A 273 -0.69 31.48 -28.85
N ARG A 274 -0.62 30.33 -28.19
CA ARG A 274 0.63 29.73 -27.71
C ARG A 274 0.73 28.29 -28.14
N VAL A 275 1.99 27.85 -28.25
CA VAL A 275 2.35 26.48 -28.56
C VAL A 275 2.34 25.65 -27.28
N PHE A 276 1.66 24.52 -27.34
CA PHE A 276 1.59 23.51 -26.28
C PHE A 276 2.09 22.17 -26.82
N GLN A 277 2.79 21.43 -25.97
CA GLN A 277 3.16 20.04 -26.25
C GLN A 277 1.91 19.14 -26.22
N LEU A 278 2.02 17.97 -26.86
CA LEU A 278 0.95 16.97 -26.91
C LEU A 278 0.65 16.35 -25.54
N GLU A 279 1.66 16.23 -24.69
CA GLU A 279 1.52 15.74 -23.32
C GLU A 279 0.56 16.64 -22.54
N ALA A 280 -0.41 16.03 -21.87
CA ALA A 280 -1.41 16.74 -21.09
C ALA A 280 -0.92 17.11 -19.69
N ASP A 281 -1.53 18.16 -19.12
CA ASP A 281 -1.27 18.58 -17.75
C ASP A 281 -2.46 18.26 -16.85
N VAL A 282 -2.22 18.13 -15.54
CA VAL A 282 -3.25 17.82 -14.55
C VAL A 282 -4.24 18.96 -14.40
N ASP A 283 -5.53 18.68 -14.61
CA ASP A 283 -6.60 19.62 -14.28
C ASP A 283 -6.88 19.66 -12.77
N SER A 284 -6.35 20.68 -12.10
CA SER A 284 -6.54 20.89 -10.66
C SER A 284 -7.99 21.18 -10.24
N SER A 285 -8.89 21.54 -11.17
CA SER A 285 -10.31 21.81 -10.89
C SER A 285 -11.06 20.55 -10.44
N ILE A 286 -10.62 19.38 -10.90
CA ILE A 286 -11.26 18.10 -10.60
C ILE A 286 -11.11 17.73 -9.11
N SER A 287 -10.02 18.18 -8.49
CA SER A 287 -9.66 17.90 -7.09
C SER A 287 -10.19 18.89 -6.07
N GLU A 288 -10.93 19.94 -6.48
CA GLU A 288 -11.24 21.05 -5.57
C GLU A 288 -12.09 20.64 -4.35
N LEU A 289 -11.40 20.47 -3.22
CA LEU A 289 -11.97 20.41 -1.86
C LEU A 289 -12.24 21.82 -1.30
N LYS A 290 -11.90 22.88 -2.06
CA LYS A 290 -11.76 24.28 -1.60
C LYS A 290 -13.02 24.90 -0.98
N GLN A 291 -14.18 24.28 -1.15
CA GLN A 291 -15.46 24.80 -0.64
C GLN A 291 -15.81 24.32 0.77
N GLN A 292 -15.02 23.43 1.38
CA GLN A 292 -15.31 22.90 2.72
C GLN A 292 -14.46 23.58 3.80
N ASN A 293 -15.12 24.13 4.83
CA ASN A 293 -14.45 24.74 5.97
C ASN A 293 -14.18 23.67 7.05
N LEU A 294 -12.89 23.44 7.36
CA LEU A 294 -12.41 22.50 8.37
C LEU A 294 -13.05 22.73 9.73
N GLU A 295 -13.15 23.99 10.18
CA GLU A 295 -13.70 24.33 11.50
C GLU A 295 -15.18 23.94 11.62
N LYS A 296 -15.93 24.10 10.53
CA LYS A 296 -17.35 23.73 10.50
C LYS A 296 -17.52 22.22 10.56
N LEU A 297 -16.70 21.46 9.83
CA LEU A 297 -16.76 20.00 9.83
C LEU A 297 -16.33 19.42 11.19
N LEU A 298 -15.29 20.00 11.79
CA LEU A 298 -14.81 19.60 13.11
C LEU A 298 -15.87 19.89 14.20
N ALA A 299 -16.47 21.08 14.19
CA ALA A 299 -17.51 21.44 15.16
C ALA A 299 -18.78 20.56 15.04
N GLN A 300 -19.11 20.09 13.83
CA GLN A 300 -20.22 19.17 13.61
C GLN A 300 -19.94 17.73 14.05
N SER A 301 -18.66 17.40 14.25
CA SER A 301 -18.22 16.01 14.47
C SER A 301 -17.50 15.81 15.80
N GLU A 302 -17.53 16.80 16.70
CA GLU A 302 -16.85 16.78 18.00
C GLU A 302 -17.33 15.65 18.90
N ASP A 303 -18.63 15.30 18.82
CA ASP A 303 -19.22 14.17 19.56
C ASP A 303 -18.63 12.82 19.14
N GLN A 304 -18.19 12.69 17.89
CA GLN A 304 -17.60 11.45 17.33
C GLN A 304 -16.07 11.37 17.50
N LEU A 305 -15.44 12.46 17.97
CA LEU A 305 -13.99 12.56 18.24
C LEU A 305 -13.65 12.31 19.71
N GLN A 306 -14.59 11.77 20.49
CA GLN A 306 -14.41 11.50 21.91
C GLN A 306 -13.60 10.22 22.16
N ALA A 307 -13.06 10.09 23.38
CA ALA A 307 -12.34 8.89 23.81
C ALA A 307 -13.20 7.62 23.74
N ASP A 308 -14.51 7.73 23.98
CA ASP A 308 -15.45 6.60 23.96
C ASP A 308 -15.67 5.98 22.57
N ASP A 309 -15.25 6.69 21.50
CA ASP A 309 -15.36 6.23 20.12
C ASP A 309 -14.05 5.66 19.57
N VAL A 310 -12.98 5.61 20.37
CA VAL A 310 -11.75 4.90 20.02
C VAL A 310 -12.05 3.41 19.84
N GLY A 311 -11.55 2.81 18.76
CA GLY A 311 -11.87 1.44 18.37
C GLY A 311 -13.17 1.27 17.57
N LYS A 312 -13.89 2.35 17.21
CA LYS A 312 -15.09 2.30 16.34
C LYS A 312 -14.83 2.77 14.91
N SER A 313 -15.61 2.27 13.95
CA SER A 313 -15.48 2.65 12.54
C SER A 313 -15.96 4.07 12.25
N SER A 314 -16.79 4.66 13.12
CA SER A 314 -17.23 6.06 13.03
C SER A 314 -16.04 7.02 13.15
N LEU A 315 -15.21 6.85 14.17
CA LEU A 315 -14.01 7.66 14.39
C LEU A 315 -13.04 7.52 13.23
N ALA A 316 -12.76 6.28 12.79
CA ALA A 316 -11.88 6.03 11.66
C ALA A 316 -12.39 6.67 10.35
N LEU A 317 -13.71 6.66 10.11
CA LEU A 317 -14.29 7.31 8.94
C LEU A 317 -14.13 8.83 8.99
N LEU A 318 -14.46 9.44 10.13
CA LEU A 318 -14.37 10.88 10.31
C LEU A 318 -12.91 11.36 10.15
N TYR A 319 -11.97 10.59 10.72
CA TYR A 319 -10.54 10.81 10.60
C TYR A 319 -10.10 10.89 9.12
N VAL A 320 -10.54 9.93 8.30
CA VAL A 320 -10.26 9.89 6.86
C VAL A 320 -10.93 11.05 6.11
N GLN A 321 -12.15 11.44 6.49
CA GLN A 321 -12.87 12.54 5.85
C GLN A 321 -12.23 13.91 6.14
N LEU A 322 -11.68 14.10 7.34
CA LEU A 322 -10.99 15.32 7.74
C LEU A 322 -9.61 15.44 7.06
N LEU A 323 -8.87 14.34 6.95
CA LEU A 323 -7.46 14.34 6.55
C LEU A 323 -7.13 15.17 5.29
N PRO A 324 -7.89 15.11 4.18
CA PRO A 324 -7.63 15.96 3.01
C PRO A 324 -7.71 17.46 3.27
N LEU A 325 -8.65 17.89 4.12
CA LEU A 325 -8.83 19.30 4.46
C LEU A 325 -7.71 19.77 5.39
N VAL A 326 -7.32 18.90 6.33
CA VAL A 326 -6.24 19.16 7.28
C VAL A 326 -4.91 19.31 6.54
N ARG A 327 -4.64 18.51 5.49
CA ARG A 327 -3.43 18.65 4.64
C ARG A 327 -3.28 20.03 3.97
N LEU A 328 -4.38 20.75 3.74
CA LEU A 328 -4.37 22.09 3.13
C LEU A 328 -4.16 23.23 4.15
N THR A 329 -4.27 22.91 5.44
CA THR A 329 -4.25 23.88 6.54
C THR A 329 -2.81 24.32 6.85
N LYS A 330 -2.64 25.56 7.33
CA LYS A 330 -1.33 26.15 7.67
C LYS A 330 -1.05 26.12 9.17
N GLN A 331 0.22 26.21 9.56
CA GLN A 331 0.66 26.20 10.97
C GLN A 331 -0.20 27.03 11.95
N PRO A 332 -0.47 28.34 11.74
CA PRO A 332 -1.18 29.14 12.74
C PRO A 332 -2.62 28.67 13.00
N GLN A 333 -3.26 28.06 12.00
CA GLN A 333 -4.60 27.49 12.15
C GLN A 333 -4.56 26.20 12.99
N PHE A 334 -3.50 25.39 12.87
CA PHE A 334 -3.31 24.22 13.73
C PHE A 334 -3.10 24.61 15.19
N GLU A 335 -2.28 25.62 15.46
CA GLU A 335 -2.03 26.11 16.83
C GLU A 335 -3.33 26.60 17.48
N GLN A 336 -4.17 27.34 16.76
CA GLN A 336 -5.50 27.75 17.22
C GLN A 336 -6.42 26.56 17.50
N LEU A 337 -6.40 25.54 16.64
CA LEU A 337 -7.22 24.34 16.78
C LEU A 337 -6.83 23.54 18.03
N LEU A 338 -5.52 23.36 18.28
CA LEU A 338 -5.00 22.69 19.47
C LEU A 338 -5.35 23.42 20.77
N GLN A 339 -5.33 24.76 20.76
CA GLN A 339 -5.67 25.57 21.94
C GLN A 339 -7.18 25.56 22.25
N LYS A 340 -8.02 25.51 21.22
CA LYS A 340 -9.48 25.59 21.36
C LYS A 340 -10.11 24.27 21.84
N HIS A 341 -9.61 23.13 21.38
CA HIS A 341 -10.24 21.82 21.57
C HIS A 341 -9.47 20.91 22.54
N THR A 342 -9.36 21.34 23.80
CA THR A 342 -8.55 20.65 24.83
C THR A 342 -9.03 19.23 25.16
N LYS A 343 -10.33 18.96 25.04
CA LYS A 343 -10.93 17.64 25.40
C LYS A 343 -10.60 16.53 24.41
N ILE A 344 -10.44 16.88 23.13
CA ILE A 344 -10.18 15.94 22.03
C ILE A 344 -8.71 15.99 21.57
N LEU A 345 -7.83 16.59 22.37
CA LEU A 345 -6.40 16.70 22.07
C LEU A 345 -5.75 15.38 21.65
N PRO A 346 -6.00 14.24 22.33
CA PRO A 346 -5.40 12.97 21.91
C PRO A 346 -5.78 12.59 20.47
N GLN A 347 -7.05 12.74 20.08
CA GLN A 347 -7.54 12.41 18.74
C GLN A 347 -7.07 13.41 17.69
N LEU A 348 -6.93 14.69 18.04
CA LEU A 348 -6.38 15.71 17.16
C LEU A 348 -4.90 15.49 16.90
N VAL A 349 -4.15 15.10 17.93
CA VAL A 349 -2.73 14.78 17.80
C VAL A 349 -2.52 13.54 16.92
N ASP A 350 -3.35 12.51 17.08
CA ASP A 350 -3.38 11.37 16.17
C ASP A 350 -3.60 11.84 14.73
N LEU A 351 -4.55 12.74 14.49
CA LEU A 351 -4.87 13.28 13.16
C LEU A 351 -3.70 14.06 12.57
N LEU A 352 -3.05 14.93 13.34
CA LEU A 352 -1.89 15.71 12.90
C LEU A 352 -0.69 14.81 12.54
N GLY A 353 -0.53 13.67 13.22
CA GLY A 353 0.48 12.66 12.85
C GLY A 353 0.28 12.09 11.44
N ALA A 354 -0.97 11.81 11.04
CA ALA A 354 -1.28 11.27 9.71
C ALA A 354 -1.23 12.30 8.57
N VAL A 355 -1.21 13.60 8.88
CA VAL A 355 -1.13 14.68 7.87
C VAL A 355 0.17 14.61 7.10
N GLN A 356 1.28 14.26 7.79
CA GLN A 356 2.62 14.06 7.21
C GLN A 356 3.28 15.34 6.63
N THR A 357 2.76 16.53 6.96
CA THR A 357 3.35 17.81 6.53
C THR A 357 4.18 18.46 7.63
N PHE A 358 5.20 19.24 7.25
CA PHE A 358 6.03 19.95 8.22
C PHE A 358 5.25 21.01 9.00
N GLU A 359 4.23 21.62 8.40
CA GLU A 359 3.36 22.61 9.05
C GLU A 359 2.63 22.02 10.28
N ALA A 360 2.08 20.81 10.14
CA ALA A 360 1.41 20.10 11.24
C ALA A 360 2.42 19.64 12.31
N HIS A 361 3.59 19.18 11.87
CA HIS A 361 4.69 18.77 12.75
C HIS A 361 5.16 19.93 13.63
N ASN A 362 5.44 21.09 13.01
CA ASN A 362 5.95 22.27 13.70
C ASN A 362 4.91 22.82 14.69
N ALA A 363 3.63 22.88 14.31
CA ALA A 363 2.54 23.30 15.19
C ALA A 363 2.39 22.39 16.44
N THR A 364 2.59 21.09 16.26
CA THR A 364 2.48 20.12 17.36
C THR A 364 3.65 20.26 18.33
N PHE A 365 4.88 20.34 17.81
CA PHE A 365 6.07 20.53 18.65
C PHE A 365 6.10 21.92 19.30
N SER A 366 5.67 22.99 18.63
CA SER A 366 5.62 24.34 19.22
C SER A 366 4.67 24.42 20.41
N GLN A 367 3.57 23.66 20.38
CA GLN A 367 2.56 23.65 21.44
C GLN A 367 2.94 22.77 22.64
N PHE A 368 3.56 21.60 22.41
CA PHE A 368 3.76 20.60 23.45
C PHE A 368 5.22 20.44 23.90
N TYR A 369 6.21 20.85 23.10
CA TYR A 369 7.62 20.73 23.46
C TYR A 369 8.16 22.07 23.96
N SER A 370 8.68 22.09 25.19
CA SER A 370 9.28 23.29 25.82
C SER A 370 10.59 22.94 26.53
N ASP A 371 11.43 22.14 25.86
CA ASP A 371 12.71 21.63 26.37
C ASP A 371 12.56 21.08 27.81
N ALA A 372 13.29 21.65 28.78
CA ALA A 372 13.32 21.21 30.17
C ALA A 372 12.03 21.49 30.95
N ALA A 373 11.12 22.33 30.42
CA ALA A 373 9.85 22.68 31.07
C ALA A 373 8.66 21.83 30.59
N THR A 374 8.91 20.78 29.80
CA THR A 374 7.85 19.93 29.26
C THR A 374 7.21 19.07 30.36
N ASN A 375 5.89 19.17 30.53
CA ASN A 375 5.12 18.42 31.52
C ASN A 375 4.86 16.97 31.09
N THR A 376 4.55 16.08 32.04
CA THR A 376 4.25 14.66 31.76
C THR A 376 3.11 14.48 30.75
N GLU A 377 1.99 15.20 30.92
CA GLU A 377 0.85 15.12 29.98
C GLU A 377 1.23 15.56 28.56
N GLN A 378 2.11 16.56 28.43
CA GLN A 378 2.61 17.02 27.13
C GLN A 378 3.54 15.98 26.50
N LEU A 379 4.35 15.28 27.30
CA LEU A 379 5.18 14.16 26.82
C LEU A 379 4.33 12.99 26.32
N GLU A 380 3.23 12.67 27.00
CA GLU A 380 2.29 11.62 26.56
C GLU A 380 1.63 11.99 25.23
N LEU A 381 1.22 13.27 25.06
CA LEU A 381 0.68 13.76 23.79
C LEU A 381 1.74 13.74 22.67
N LEU A 382 2.98 14.14 22.94
CA LEU A 382 4.08 14.03 21.98
C LEU A 382 4.38 12.57 21.61
N GLU A 383 4.35 11.65 22.59
CA GLU A 383 4.52 10.22 22.31
C GLU A 383 3.39 9.71 21.43
N LYS A 384 2.15 10.08 21.70
CA LYS A 384 0.98 9.74 20.87
C LYS A 384 1.10 10.29 19.45
N TYR A 385 1.54 11.54 19.29
CA TYR A 385 1.86 12.13 17.99
C TYR A 385 2.86 11.27 17.22
N LEU A 386 3.97 10.91 17.86
CA LEU A 386 5.05 10.12 17.27
C LEU A 386 4.56 8.71 16.90
N GLN A 387 3.70 8.09 17.72
CA GLN A 387 3.10 6.79 17.41
C GLN A 387 2.23 6.84 16.14
N SER A 388 1.43 7.89 15.97
CA SER A 388 0.65 8.09 14.74
C SER A 388 1.55 8.37 13.54
N LEU A 389 2.56 9.24 13.71
CA LEU A 389 3.54 9.58 12.68
C LEU A 389 4.39 8.37 12.27
N ALA A 390 4.68 7.42 13.17
CA ALA A 390 5.49 6.25 12.89
C ALA A 390 4.87 5.28 11.85
N VAL A 391 3.62 5.52 11.43
CA VAL A 391 2.90 4.76 10.40
C VAL A 391 2.69 5.60 9.13
N ALA A 392 3.39 6.74 9.01
CA ALA A 392 3.34 7.58 7.81
C ALA A 392 3.71 6.81 6.54
N THR A 393 3.15 7.21 5.40
CA THR A 393 3.42 6.54 4.11
C THR A 393 4.41 7.33 3.27
N HIS A 394 4.31 8.67 3.29
CA HIS A 394 5.16 9.61 2.55
C HIS A 394 5.45 10.88 3.39
N PRO A 395 6.21 10.75 4.49
CA PRO A 395 6.53 11.90 5.35
C PRO A 395 7.42 12.93 4.63
N GLU A 396 7.17 14.22 4.86
CA GLU A 396 8.06 15.28 4.37
C GLU A 396 9.47 15.17 4.96
N ARG A 397 10.50 15.31 4.11
CA ARG A 397 11.92 15.24 4.50
C ARG A 397 12.28 16.12 5.70
N ARG A 398 11.69 17.31 5.79
CA ARG A 398 11.94 18.29 6.87
C ARG A 398 11.57 17.76 8.26
N ILE A 399 10.61 16.84 8.34
CA ILE A 399 10.21 16.19 9.60
C ILE A 399 11.36 15.32 10.11
N ILE A 400 11.98 14.52 9.23
CA ILE A 400 13.10 13.64 9.56
C ILE A 400 14.31 14.46 9.99
N GLU A 401 14.61 15.55 9.28
CA GLU A 401 15.69 16.47 9.62
C GLU A 401 15.48 17.12 11.00
N HIS A 402 14.25 17.53 11.32
CA HIS A 402 13.92 18.09 12.63
C HIS A 402 14.05 17.07 13.76
N LEU A 403 13.48 15.86 13.61
CA LEU A 403 13.59 14.78 14.59
C LEU A 403 15.06 14.37 14.83
N TYR A 404 15.86 14.27 13.77
CA TYR A 404 17.29 14.01 13.90
C TYR A 404 18.03 15.16 14.60
N GLY A 405 17.64 16.40 14.35
CA GLY A 405 18.15 17.59 15.06
C GLY A 405 17.89 17.54 16.57
N LEU A 406 16.68 17.14 16.98
CA LEU A 406 16.30 17.01 18.39
C LEU A 406 17.17 15.99 19.15
N LEU A 407 17.63 14.93 18.50
CA LEU A 407 18.49 13.92 19.15
C LEU A 407 19.87 14.46 19.55
N LYS A 408 20.27 15.63 19.03
CA LYS A 408 21.50 16.34 19.40
C LYS A 408 21.31 17.30 20.57
N VAL A 409 20.07 17.57 20.98
CA VAL A 409 19.74 18.51 22.06
C VAL A 409 19.84 17.83 23.42
N ASP A 410 20.55 18.46 24.36
CA ASP A 410 20.79 17.90 25.69
C ASP A 410 19.52 17.74 26.54
N ALA A 411 18.50 18.58 26.33
CA ALA A 411 17.22 18.47 27.02
C ALA A 411 16.50 17.17 26.67
N THR A 412 16.45 16.83 25.38
CA THR A 412 15.92 15.56 24.88
C THR A 412 16.70 14.36 25.42
N ASN A 413 18.02 14.50 25.62
CA ASN A 413 18.85 13.46 26.23
C ASN A 413 18.48 13.14 27.68
N LYS A 414 17.91 14.10 28.41
CA LYS A 414 17.43 13.89 29.79
C LYS A 414 16.05 13.23 29.85
N GLN A 415 15.26 13.33 28.77
CA GLN A 415 13.92 12.74 28.66
C GLN A 415 14.00 11.40 27.92
N SER A 416 14.30 10.32 28.66
CA SER A 416 14.53 8.99 28.07
C SER A 416 13.37 8.47 27.23
N ALA A 417 12.13 8.55 27.73
CA ALA A 417 10.94 8.05 27.01
C ALA A 417 10.73 8.76 25.66
N LEU A 418 10.83 10.10 25.63
CA LEU A 418 10.70 10.88 24.41
C LEU A 418 11.83 10.58 23.42
N ARG A 419 13.07 10.50 23.92
CA ARG A 419 14.24 10.16 23.09
C ARG A 419 14.09 8.78 22.44
N GLU A 420 13.63 7.78 23.19
CA GLU A 420 13.39 6.44 22.66
C GLU A 420 12.32 6.46 21.55
N SER A 421 11.20 7.13 21.79
CA SER A 421 10.12 7.26 20.79
C SER A 421 10.58 8.02 19.53
N ILE A 422 11.39 9.07 19.67
CA ILE A 422 11.99 9.77 18.52
C ILE A 422 12.91 8.84 17.74
N ILE A 423 13.77 8.06 18.40
CA ILE A 423 14.69 7.11 17.73
C ILE A 423 13.92 6.06 16.94
N GLN A 424 12.87 5.46 17.52
CA GLN A 424 12.05 4.47 16.82
C GLN A 424 11.33 5.08 15.62
N THR A 425 10.72 6.25 15.80
CA THR A 425 9.96 6.96 14.75
C THR A 425 10.89 7.40 13.62
N LEU A 426 12.05 7.98 13.95
CA LEU A 426 13.05 8.41 12.97
C LEU A 426 13.49 7.26 12.06
N ALA A 427 13.76 6.09 12.64
CA ALA A 427 14.13 4.91 11.88
C ALA A 427 13.01 4.46 10.92
N THR A 428 11.76 4.45 11.38
CA THR A 428 10.62 4.07 10.54
C THR A 428 10.35 5.07 9.41
N LEU A 429 10.38 6.38 9.70
CA LEU A 429 10.18 7.41 8.68
C LEU A 429 11.27 7.37 7.62
N THR A 430 12.52 7.16 8.03
CA THR A 430 13.66 7.05 7.10
C THR A 430 13.48 5.87 6.13
N ARG A 431 12.92 4.74 6.60
CA ARG A 431 12.54 3.60 5.75
C ARG A 431 11.40 3.98 4.79
N GLN A 432 10.34 4.61 5.31
CA GLN A 432 9.13 4.93 4.54
C GLN A 432 9.37 6.01 3.48
N SER A 433 10.29 6.94 3.70
CA SER A 433 10.66 7.96 2.70
C SER A 433 11.31 7.39 1.43
N GLY A 434 11.75 6.12 1.44
CA GLY A 434 12.31 5.47 0.26
C GLY A 434 13.55 6.18 -0.27
N PHE A 435 14.38 6.76 0.60
CA PHE A 435 15.60 7.46 0.19
C PHE A 435 16.53 6.53 -0.61
N ASP A 436 17.15 7.10 -1.64
CA ASP A 436 18.20 6.41 -2.39
C ASP A 436 19.34 6.00 -1.44
N GLY A 437 20.01 4.88 -1.75
CA GLY A 437 21.10 4.36 -0.92
C GLY A 437 22.28 5.34 -0.71
N ASN A 438 22.39 6.37 -1.56
CA ASN A 438 23.41 7.41 -1.51
C ASN A 438 22.94 8.72 -0.84
N ASP A 439 21.70 8.81 -0.34
CA ASP A 439 21.22 10.02 0.32
C ASP A 439 22.00 10.29 1.63
N LEU A 440 22.40 11.55 1.81
CA LEU A 440 23.19 11.99 2.96
C LEU A 440 22.45 11.81 4.30
N LEU A 441 21.13 12.04 4.33
CA LEU A 441 20.32 11.92 5.54
C LEU A 441 20.21 10.47 5.98
N LEU A 442 19.99 9.54 5.04
CA LEU A 442 20.00 8.11 5.31
C LEU A 442 21.35 7.66 5.88
N GLN A 443 22.46 8.12 5.31
CA GLN A 443 23.81 7.80 5.80
C GLN A 443 24.06 8.33 7.21
N GLN A 444 23.61 9.56 7.51
CA GLN A 444 23.72 10.15 8.84
C GLN A 444 22.91 9.39 9.88
N VAL A 445 21.64 9.06 9.59
CA VAL A 445 20.77 8.29 10.48
C VAL A 445 21.34 6.89 10.71
N ARG A 446 21.76 6.20 9.64
CA ARG A 446 22.42 4.89 9.72
C ARG A 446 23.65 4.92 10.62
N ALA A 447 24.56 5.88 10.39
CA ALA A 447 25.78 6.01 11.19
C ALA A 447 25.47 6.23 12.67
N PHE A 448 24.53 7.14 12.97
CA PHE A 448 24.08 7.40 14.34
C PHE A 448 23.52 6.14 15.03
N LEU A 449 22.69 5.35 14.33
CA LEU A 449 22.13 4.12 14.89
C LEU A 449 23.20 3.04 15.12
N LEU A 450 24.18 2.92 14.22
CA LEU A 450 25.29 1.98 14.37
C LEU A 450 26.24 2.38 15.52
N GLU A 451 26.56 3.66 15.67
CA GLU A 451 27.33 4.17 16.81
C GLU A 451 26.62 3.87 18.14
N GLY A 452 25.29 3.95 18.15
CA GLY A 452 24.47 3.63 19.31
C GLY A 452 24.57 2.18 19.80
N LEU A 453 25.01 1.24 18.95
CA LEU A 453 25.25 -0.16 19.37
C LEU A 453 26.38 -0.29 20.39
N GLY A 454 27.31 0.67 20.45
CA GLY A 454 28.37 0.74 21.47
C GLY A 454 27.97 1.45 22.76
N SER A 455 26.72 1.90 22.88
CA SER A 455 26.23 2.66 24.04
C SER A 455 25.87 1.76 25.23
N LYS A 456 25.43 2.36 26.34
CA LYS A 456 24.91 1.63 27.52
C LYS A 456 23.55 0.96 27.27
N GLN A 457 22.86 1.28 26.17
CA GLN A 457 21.53 0.77 25.85
C GLN A 457 21.48 0.24 24.40
N PRO A 458 22.26 -0.81 24.07
CA PRO A 458 22.36 -1.33 22.71
C PRO A 458 21.02 -1.85 22.17
N ILE A 459 20.15 -2.39 23.03
CA ILE A 459 18.82 -2.93 22.65
C ILE A 459 17.92 -1.87 22.03
N LEU A 460 17.99 -0.61 22.48
CA LEU A 460 17.22 0.50 21.91
C LEU A 460 17.56 0.70 20.42
N TYR A 461 18.86 0.73 20.12
CA TYR A 461 19.37 0.93 18.78
C TYR A 461 19.15 -0.29 17.89
N ILE A 462 19.22 -1.52 18.43
CA ILE A 462 18.84 -2.74 17.71
C ILE A 462 17.37 -2.68 17.27
N ARG A 463 16.45 -2.25 18.15
CA ARG A 463 15.03 -2.05 17.81
C ARG A 463 14.83 -0.94 16.77
N ALA A 464 15.63 0.12 16.85
CA ALA A 464 15.62 1.16 15.81
C ALA A 464 16.08 0.61 14.45
N LEU A 465 17.12 -0.24 14.43
CA LEU A 465 17.57 -0.91 13.21
C LEU A 465 16.53 -1.91 12.67
N GLN A 466 15.76 -2.57 13.55
CA GLN A 466 14.59 -3.38 13.17
C GLN A 466 13.54 -2.56 12.42
N ASN A 467 13.37 -1.28 12.77
CA ASN A 467 12.49 -0.34 12.06
C ASN A 467 13.13 0.19 10.77
N LEU A 468 14.42 0.49 10.75
CA LEU A 468 15.09 1.00 9.55
C LEU A 468 15.14 -0.05 8.42
N GLN A 469 15.35 -1.33 8.76
CA GLN A 469 15.40 -2.48 7.81
C GLN A 469 16.38 -2.30 6.64
N ASP A 470 17.48 -1.60 6.87
CA ASP A 470 18.46 -1.31 5.84
C ASP A 470 19.49 -2.45 5.71
N VAL A 471 19.66 -2.96 4.49
CA VAL A 471 20.51 -4.12 4.17
C VAL A 471 21.96 -3.92 4.63
N ALA A 472 22.45 -2.68 4.64
CA ALA A 472 23.81 -2.35 5.11
C ALA A 472 24.05 -2.65 6.61
N THR A 473 22.98 -2.80 7.39
CA THR A 473 23.05 -2.99 8.85
C THR A 473 23.03 -4.47 9.28
N ILE A 474 22.82 -5.39 8.34
CA ILE A 474 22.68 -6.84 8.61
C ILE A 474 23.93 -7.41 9.29
N GLU A 475 25.13 -7.08 8.82
CA GLU A 475 26.38 -7.61 9.39
C GLU A 475 26.58 -7.14 10.83
N ALA A 476 26.31 -5.85 11.12
CA ALA A 476 26.39 -5.32 12.47
C ALA A 476 25.39 -6.02 13.42
N LEU A 477 24.17 -6.29 12.98
CA LEU A 477 23.19 -7.05 13.76
C LEU A 477 23.61 -8.52 13.99
N LEU A 478 24.24 -9.16 12.99
CA LEU A 478 24.76 -10.52 13.11
C LEU A 478 25.96 -10.61 14.08
N GLU A 479 26.80 -9.58 14.12
CA GLU A 479 27.87 -9.45 15.11
C GLU A 479 27.28 -9.35 16.53
N GLN A 480 26.28 -8.50 16.73
CA GLN A 480 25.56 -8.37 18.00
C GLN A 480 24.89 -9.70 18.43
N ALA A 481 24.29 -10.44 17.48
CA ALA A 481 23.71 -11.75 17.75
C ALA A 481 24.75 -12.79 18.22
N GLN A 482 26.02 -12.62 17.87
CA GLN A 482 27.11 -13.53 18.25
C GLN A 482 27.83 -13.14 19.55
N THR A 483 27.55 -11.95 20.09
CA THR A 483 28.15 -11.46 21.34
C THR A 483 27.80 -12.35 22.54
N ARG A 484 28.80 -12.64 23.38
CA ARG A 484 28.67 -13.54 24.54
C ARG A 484 28.13 -12.88 25.80
N GLN A 485 28.26 -11.56 25.90
CA GLN A 485 28.11 -10.83 27.16
C GLN A 485 26.66 -10.73 27.65
N GLU A 486 25.67 -10.70 26.74
CA GLU A 486 24.26 -10.52 27.10
C GLU A 486 23.33 -11.39 26.22
N PRO A 487 22.57 -12.36 26.78
CA PRO A 487 21.67 -13.20 26.00
C PRO A 487 20.50 -12.42 25.40
N ASN A 488 19.96 -11.45 26.14
CA ASN A 488 18.87 -10.56 25.70
C ASN A 488 19.23 -9.75 24.46
N LEU A 489 20.49 -9.34 24.34
CA LEU A 489 21.01 -8.62 23.18
C LEU A 489 20.99 -9.52 21.93
N ALA A 490 21.35 -10.80 22.08
CA ALA A 490 21.29 -11.76 20.97
C ALA A 490 19.85 -12.02 20.50
N VAL A 491 18.89 -12.12 21.44
CA VAL A 491 17.46 -12.26 21.13
C VAL A 491 16.94 -11.03 20.39
N ALA A 492 17.26 -9.82 20.87
CA ALA A 492 16.86 -8.57 20.23
C ALA A 492 17.44 -8.46 18.80
N ALA A 493 18.71 -8.81 18.61
CA ALA A 493 19.36 -8.75 17.29
C ALA A 493 18.73 -9.74 16.30
N LEU A 494 18.41 -10.97 16.73
CA LEU A 494 17.75 -11.96 15.88
C LEU A 494 16.30 -11.61 15.59
N GLN A 495 15.61 -10.97 16.54
CA GLN A 495 14.28 -10.41 16.31
C GLN A 495 14.32 -9.29 15.28
N ALA A 496 15.33 -8.42 15.33
CA ALA A 496 15.57 -7.40 14.33
C ALA A 496 15.83 -8.03 12.95
N LEU A 497 16.72 -9.02 12.87
CA LEU A 497 17.01 -9.73 11.61
C LEU A 497 15.77 -10.43 11.04
N LYS A 498 14.88 -10.96 11.89
CA LYS A 498 13.63 -11.60 11.44
C LYS A 498 12.67 -10.63 10.71
N SER A 499 12.75 -9.32 10.94
CA SER A 499 11.88 -8.35 10.25
C SER A 499 12.30 -8.08 8.79
N PHE A 500 13.53 -8.44 8.41
CA PHE A 500 14.03 -8.19 7.06
C PHE A 500 13.39 -9.13 6.02
N PRO A 501 13.19 -8.66 4.77
CA PRO A 501 12.77 -9.52 3.68
C PRO A 501 13.76 -10.68 3.48
N ALA A 502 13.24 -11.89 3.25
CA ALA A 502 14.07 -13.08 3.03
C ALA A 502 15.06 -12.93 1.86
N ARG A 503 14.77 -12.05 0.90
CA ARG A 503 15.66 -11.76 -0.26
C ARG A 503 16.93 -11.01 0.11
N SER A 504 16.95 -10.36 1.28
CA SER A 504 18.09 -9.56 1.76
C SER A 504 19.24 -10.41 2.29
N PHE A 505 19.03 -11.71 2.52
CA PHE A 505 20.05 -12.61 3.07
C PHE A 505 20.78 -13.41 1.99
N ASN A 506 22.10 -13.49 2.12
CA ASN A 506 22.96 -14.29 1.26
C ASN A 506 23.25 -15.68 1.88
N VAL A 507 24.03 -16.49 1.16
CA VAL A 507 24.42 -17.85 1.62
C VAL A 507 25.31 -17.81 2.86
N SER A 508 26.15 -16.77 3.02
CA SER A 508 26.98 -16.58 4.22
C SER A 508 26.13 -16.35 5.46
N HIS A 509 25.14 -15.45 5.39
CA HIS A 509 24.20 -15.19 6.47
C HIS A 509 23.45 -16.46 6.89
N ARG A 510 23.02 -17.28 5.92
CA ARG A 510 22.39 -18.58 6.21
C ARG A 510 23.28 -19.50 7.06
N GLN A 511 24.57 -19.58 6.77
CA GLN A 511 25.50 -20.40 7.57
C GLN A 511 25.63 -19.90 9.01
N GLN A 512 25.55 -18.58 9.23
CA GLN A 512 25.55 -18.00 10.56
C GLN A 512 24.27 -18.37 11.32
N PHE A 513 23.09 -18.25 10.71
CA PHE A 513 21.83 -18.70 11.32
C PHE A 513 21.82 -20.20 11.65
N GLU A 514 22.37 -21.03 10.76
CA GLU A 514 22.57 -22.47 11.05
C GLU A 514 23.50 -22.67 12.25
N SER A 515 24.59 -21.92 12.33
CA SER A 515 25.52 -22.00 13.45
C SER A 515 24.85 -21.64 14.79
N ILE A 516 23.89 -20.71 14.78
CA ILE A 516 23.11 -20.31 15.97
C ILE A 516 22.10 -21.40 16.33
N PHE A 517 21.27 -21.83 15.37
CA PHE A 517 20.21 -22.82 15.62
C PHE A 517 20.75 -24.18 16.11
N TYR A 518 21.77 -24.70 15.41
CA TYR A 518 22.42 -25.98 15.75
C TYR A 518 23.51 -25.84 16.82
N GLN A 519 23.72 -24.64 17.38
CA GLN A 519 24.72 -24.38 18.43
C GLN A 519 26.15 -24.87 18.07
N ARG A 520 26.57 -24.74 16.80
CA ARG A 520 27.86 -25.30 16.32
C ARG A 520 29.09 -24.66 16.97
N ARG A 521 28.98 -23.39 17.38
CA ARG A 521 30.07 -22.60 17.96
C ARG A 521 29.95 -22.44 19.47
N ARG A 522 28.72 -22.18 19.95
CA ARG A 522 28.40 -21.92 21.36
C ARG A 522 26.93 -22.25 21.62
N ARG A 523 26.56 -22.26 22.90
CA ARG A 523 25.17 -22.26 23.34
C ARG A 523 24.54 -20.88 23.15
N PHE A 524 23.26 -20.90 22.87
CA PHE A 524 22.42 -19.73 22.65
C PHE A 524 21.10 -19.94 23.40
N ASP A 525 20.54 -18.83 23.86
CA ASP A 525 19.21 -18.77 24.46
C ASP A 525 18.15 -19.45 23.56
N SER A 526 17.16 -20.08 24.19
CA SER A 526 16.12 -20.81 23.48
C SER A 526 15.34 -19.94 22.48
N SER A 527 15.02 -18.68 22.82
CA SER A 527 14.32 -17.74 21.92
C SER A 527 15.22 -17.26 20.78
N ALA A 528 16.53 -17.12 21.00
CA ALA A 528 17.48 -16.84 19.92
C ALA A 528 17.48 -17.98 18.88
N ARG A 529 17.42 -19.24 19.33
CA ARG A 529 17.40 -20.41 18.44
C ARG A 529 16.10 -20.50 17.64
N THR A 530 14.94 -20.26 18.24
CA THR A 530 13.64 -20.27 17.53
C THR A 530 13.55 -19.15 16.49
N LEU A 531 14.07 -17.95 16.80
CA LEU A 531 14.16 -16.85 15.84
C LEU A 531 15.08 -17.16 14.67
N ALA A 532 16.25 -17.77 14.92
CA ALA A 532 17.15 -18.20 13.85
C ALA A 532 16.49 -19.26 12.94
N LEU A 533 15.75 -20.20 13.52
CA LEU A 533 14.96 -21.18 12.77
C LEU A 533 13.90 -20.51 11.89
N ASP A 534 13.19 -19.51 12.42
CA ASP A 534 12.18 -18.76 11.67
C ASP A 534 12.78 -18.10 10.42
N VAL A 535 13.98 -17.51 10.53
CA VAL A 535 14.70 -16.95 9.39
C VAL A 535 15.10 -18.05 8.40
N LEU A 536 15.65 -19.18 8.88
CA LEU A 536 16.03 -20.31 8.02
C LEU A 536 14.84 -20.87 7.21
N LEU A 537 13.67 -20.97 7.84
CA LEU A 537 12.44 -21.43 7.18
C LEU A 537 11.90 -20.39 6.19
N ALA A 538 12.00 -19.10 6.52
CA ALA A 538 11.62 -18.00 5.60
C ALA A 538 12.49 -17.98 4.34
N LEU A 539 13.77 -18.35 4.45
CA LEU A 539 14.70 -18.50 3.31
C LEU A 539 14.41 -19.70 2.40
N ARG A 540 13.32 -20.46 2.63
CA ARG A 540 12.88 -21.63 1.86
C ARG A 540 13.97 -22.72 1.78
N PRO A 541 14.02 -23.66 2.73
CA PRO A 541 15.04 -24.70 2.74
C PRO A 541 14.92 -25.66 1.55
N SER A 542 16.07 -26.15 1.07
CA SER A 542 16.13 -27.28 0.12
C SER A 542 15.70 -28.59 0.79
N ALA A 543 15.50 -29.64 0.00
CA ALA A 543 15.17 -30.97 0.52
C ALA A 543 16.21 -31.48 1.54
N GLU A 544 17.50 -31.29 1.25
CA GLU A 544 18.60 -31.68 2.13
C GLU A 544 18.60 -30.86 3.43
N GLN A 545 18.42 -29.55 3.33
CA GLN A 545 18.37 -28.65 4.48
C GLN A 545 17.17 -28.95 5.39
N LEU A 546 15.99 -29.19 4.81
CA LEU A 546 14.83 -29.65 5.56
C LEU A 546 15.12 -30.99 6.22
N GLY A 547 15.84 -31.87 5.54
CA GLY A 547 16.36 -33.11 6.08
C GLY A 547 17.17 -32.93 7.36
N HIS A 548 18.12 -32.00 7.39
CA HIS A 548 18.92 -31.70 8.58
C HIS A 548 18.08 -31.18 9.74
N ILE A 549 17.06 -30.35 9.46
CA ILE A 549 16.11 -29.86 10.49
C ILE A 549 15.30 -31.02 11.08
N LEU A 550 14.88 -31.98 10.24
CA LEU A 550 14.19 -33.18 10.71
C LEU A 550 15.12 -34.09 11.53
N ASP A 551 16.37 -34.26 11.09
CA ASP A 551 17.37 -35.05 11.81
C ASP A 551 17.66 -34.45 13.20
N TYR A 552 17.59 -33.13 13.36
CA TYR A 552 17.69 -32.45 14.66
C TYR A 552 16.61 -32.89 15.68
N LEU A 553 15.40 -33.25 15.24
CA LEU A 553 14.36 -33.75 16.16
C LEU A 553 14.80 -35.05 16.86
N SER A 554 15.61 -35.87 16.18
CA SER A 554 16.21 -37.09 16.73
C SER A 554 17.54 -36.88 17.46
N SER A 555 18.03 -35.63 17.56
CA SER A 555 19.28 -35.32 18.24
C SER A 555 19.19 -35.51 19.77
N THR A 556 20.35 -35.55 20.42
CA THR A 556 20.47 -35.65 21.88
C THR A 556 20.14 -34.36 22.63
N ASP A 557 19.69 -33.30 21.93
CA ASP A 557 19.26 -32.06 22.57
C ASP A 557 18.04 -32.33 23.48
N ARG A 558 18.18 -32.03 24.79
CA ARG A 558 17.12 -32.24 25.80
C ARG A 558 16.11 -31.09 25.86
N GLN A 559 16.27 -30.02 25.07
CA GLN A 559 15.32 -28.91 24.98
C GLN A 559 14.06 -29.31 24.19
N PHE A 560 13.12 -29.95 24.89
CA PHE A 560 11.85 -30.41 24.31
C PHE A 560 11.01 -29.27 23.73
N GLU A 561 11.09 -28.06 24.29
CA GLU A 561 10.34 -26.89 23.83
C GLU A 561 10.76 -26.44 22.42
N ILE A 562 12.06 -26.44 22.12
CA ILE A 562 12.59 -26.10 20.79
C ILE A 562 12.19 -27.18 19.77
N LYS A 563 12.25 -28.46 20.16
CA LYS A 563 11.80 -29.57 19.29
C LYS A 563 10.30 -29.49 19.00
N THR A 564 9.49 -29.18 20.00
CA THR A 564 8.05 -28.91 19.81
C THR A 564 7.84 -27.71 18.91
N TYR A 565 8.59 -26.61 19.09
CA TYR A 565 8.52 -25.44 18.22
C TYR A 565 8.77 -25.80 16.75
N VAL A 566 9.84 -26.57 16.46
CA VAL A 566 10.16 -27.04 15.11
C VAL A 566 8.99 -27.82 14.52
N LEU A 567 8.42 -28.78 15.26
CA LEU A 567 7.29 -29.58 14.78
C LEU A 567 6.05 -28.72 14.49
N GLN A 568 5.69 -27.83 15.42
CA GLN A 568 4.53 -26.94 15.25
C GLN A 568 4.72 -26.01 14.06
N LYS A 569 5.92 -25.44 13.90
CA LYS A 569 6.23 -24.55 12.77
C LYS A 569 6.19 -25.27 11.42
N LEU A 570 6.77 -26.46 11.33
CA LEU A 570 6.72 -27.29 10.11
C LEU A 570 5.29 -27.73 9.78
N GLY A 571 4.50 -28.11 10.79
CA GLY A 571 3.08 -28.43 10.65
C GLY A 571 2.28 -27.26 10.11
N MET A 572 2.44 -26.08 10.72
CA MET A 572 1.78 -24.84 10.27
C MET A 572 2.16 -24.48 8.83
N LEU A 573 3.44 -24.55 8.45
CA LEU A 573 3.89 -24.31 7.07
C LEU A 573 3.31 -25.34 6.09
N ALA A 574 3.20 -26.60 6.51
CA ALA A 574 2.59 -27.66 5.71
C ALA A 574 1.08 -27.45 5.54
N GLU A 575 0.37 -26.91 6.51
CA GLU A 575 -1.05 -26.54 6.37
C GLU A 575 -1.24 -25.43 5.33
N MET A 576 -0.37 -24.42 5.32
CA MET A 576 -0.49 -23.28 4.41
C MET A 576 -0.06 -23.57 2.97
N CYS A 577 0.98 -24.40 2.78
CA CYS A 577 1.57 -24.60 1.46
C CYS A 577 1.52 -26.09 1.05
N PRO A 578 0.65 -26.45 0.08
CA PRO A 578 0.55 -27.83 -0.42
C PRO A 578 1.87 -28.36 -0.98
N ARG A 579 2.67 -27.49 -1.63
CA ARG A 579 4.00 -27.86 -2.15
C ARG A 579 4.98 -28.21 -1.02
N PHE A 580 5.01 -27.41 0.05
CA PHE A 580 5.85 -27.68 1.21
C PHE A 580 5.39 -28.96 1.95
N ARG A 581 4.07 -29.18 2.04
CA ARG A 581 3.51 -30.42 2.59
C ARG A 581 4.00 -31.67 1.86
N GLY A 582 4.04 -31.62 0.52
CA GLY A 582 4.58 -32.70 -0.31
C GLY A 582 6.06 -32.96 -0.02
N LEU A 583 6.87 -31.89 0.01
CA LEU A 583 8.31 -31.96 0.34
C LEU A 583 8.54 -32.56 1.74
N LEU A 584 7.82 -32.07 2.76
CA LEU A 584 7.93 -32.53 4.14
C LEU A 584 7.59 -34.02 4.27
N ARG A 585 6.51 -34.47 3.62
CA ARG A 585 6.12 -35.90 3.61
C ARG A 585 7.19 -36.77 2.95
N GLN A 586 7.77 -36.32 1.84
CA GLN A 586 8.83 -37.04 1.15
C GLN A 586 10.09 -37.16 2.00
N GLU A 587 10.54 -36.07 2.62
CA GLU A 587 11.74 -36.06 3.46
C GLU A 587 11.56 -36.84 4.79
N LEU A 588 10.34 -36.85 5.35
CA LEU A 588 9.98 -37.70 6.48
C LEU A 588 9.97 -39.19 6.10
N ALA A 589 9.45 -39.54 4.92
CA ALA A 589 9.42 -40.93 4.45
C ALA A 589 10.83 -41.53 4.27
N LYS A 590 11.80 -40.71 3.87
CA LYS A 590 13.22 -41.10 3.78
C LYS A 590 13.88 -41.34 5.14
N ARG A 591 13.29 -40.85 6.24
CA ARG A 591 13.91 -40.83 7.58
C ARG A 591 13.06 -41.59 8.60
N SER A 592 13.09 -42.92 8.54
CA SER A 592 12.41 -43.80 9.50
C SER A 592 12.82 -43.57 10.96
N LYS A 593 14.08 -43.15 11.20
CA LYS A 593 14.59 -42.79 12.54
C LYS A 593 13.92 -41.56 13.17
N VAL A 594 13.35 -40.66 12.35
CA VAL A 594 12.61 -39.47 12.81
C VAL A 594 11.10 -39.74 12.77
N ASN A 595 10.63 -40.44 11.73
CA ASN A 595 9.22 -40.75 11.54
C ASN A 595 8.76 -41.93 12.42
N ASN A 596 8.74 -41.71 13.74
CA ASN A 596 8.20 -42.64 14.73
C ASN A 596 7.52 -41.87 15.86
N TYR A 597 6.66 -42.56 16.62
CA TYR A 597 5.89 -41.95 17.70
C TYR A 597 6.76 -41.38 18.83
N HIS A 598 7.97 -41.92 19.03
CA HIS A 598 8.88 -41.45 20.07
C HIS A 598 9.48 -40.07 19.75
N VAL A 599 9.88 -39.83 18.50
CA VAL A 599 10.45 -38.53 18.07
C VAL A 599 9.36 -37.52 17.71
N MET A 600 8.22 -37.97 17.20
CA MET A 600 7.12 -37.05 16.84
C MET A 600 6.25 -36.66 18.04
N GLY A 601 6.22 -37.47 19.11
CA GLY A 601 5.48 -37.22 20.35
C GLY A 601 6.28 -36.42 21.38
N GLN A 602 6.58 -35.16 21.09
CA GLN A 602 7.33 -34.28 22.00
C GLN A 602 6.48 -33.82 23.20
N LYS A 603 7.12 -33.63 24.36
CA LYS A 603 6.45 -33.26 25.63
C LYS A 603 6.22 -31.75 25.80
N GLY A 604 6.88 -30.90 24.99
CA GLY A 604 6.87 -29.44 25.16
C GLY A 604 5.48 -28.81 25.05
N LEU A 605 5.31 -27.67 25.71
CA LEU A 605 4.09 -26.87 25.77
C LEU A 605 4.02 -25.76 24.73
N THR A 606 5.16 -25.42 24.11
CA THR A 606 5.28 -24.36 23.11
C THR A 606 4.32 -24.54 21.95
N THR A 607 3.67 -23.46 21.53
CA THR A 607 2.65 -23.48 20.49
C THR A 607 2.99 -22.49 19.37
N VAL A 608 2.80 -22.92 18.13
CA VAL A 608 2.87 -22.06 16.96
C VAL A 608 1.74 -22.43 16.03
N LEU A 609 0.84 -21.50 15.77
CA LEU A 609 -0.36 -21.77 14.98
C LEU A 609 -0.78 -20.54 14.19
N ARG A 610 -1.41 -20.80 13.05
CA ARG A 610 -2.08 -19.78 12.24
C ARG A 610 -3.55 -20.13 12.10
N ARG A 611 -4.44 -19.16 12.30
CA ARG A 611 -5.88 -19.30 12.10
C ARG A 611 -6.37 -18.19 11.18
N GLN A 612 -7.20 -18.56 10.21
CA GLN A 612 -7.83 -17.58 9.34
C GLN A 612 -8.96 -16.91 10.11
N LEU A 613 -8.89 -15.59 10.27
CA LEU A 613 -9.93 -14.84 10.97
C LEU A 613 -11.11 -14.63 10.02
N SER A 614 -10.86 -14.11 8.82
CA SER A 614 -11.91 -13.87 7.84
C SER A 614 -11.65 -14.67 6.56
N GLN A 615 -12.69 -15.35 6.08
CA GLN A 615 -12.73 -16.03 4.78
C GLN A 615 -13.47 -15.23 3.72
N SER A 616 -14.00 -14.05 4.07
CA SER A 616 -14.63 -13.21 3.06
C SER A 616 -13.56 -12.82 2.02
N PRO A 617 -13.93 -12.60 0.76
CA PRO A 617 -13.01 -12.08 -0.27
C PRO A 617 -12.50 -10.65 0.02
N ALA A 618 -12.77 -10.14 1.22
CA ALA A 618 -12.73 -8.75 1.61
C ALA A 618 -12.04 -8.59 2.97
N PHE A 619 -10.70 -8.55 2.94
CA PHE A 619 -9.79 -8.73 4.09
C PHE A 619 -9.57 -10.18 4.49
N ASN A 620 -8.64 -10.84 3.79
CA ASN A 620 -8.10 -12.13 4.22
C ASN A 620 -7.08 -11.90 5.34
N GLU A 621 -7.59 -11.68 6.55
CA GLU A 621 -6.77 -11.53 7.74
C GLU A 621 -6.63 -12.88 8.46
N SER A 622 -5.42 -13.14 8.92
CA SER A 622 -5.10 -14.35 9.69
C SER A 622 -4.35 -13.99 10.96
N LEU A 623 -4.67 -14.70 12.02
CA LEU A 623 -3.97 -14.63 13.29
C LEU A 623 -2.81 -15.62 13.28
N LEU A 624 -1.61 -15.14 13.54
CA LEU A 624 -0.44 -15.94 13.85
C LEU A 624 -0.19 -15.81 15.36
N SER A 625 -0.19 -16.94 16.07
CA SER A 625 0.19 -16.99 17.48
C SER A 625 1.43 -17.84 17.67
N THR A 626 2.39 -17.31 18.41
CA THR A 626 3.61 -17.99 18.84
C THR A 626 3.72 -17.86 20.34
N GLN A 627 3.72 -18.96 21.08
CA GLN A 627 3.85 -18.99 22.53
C GLN A 627 4.99 -19.90 22.90
N GLU A 628 6.12 -19.32 23.26
CA GLU A 628 7.29 -20.01 23.77
C GLU A 628 7.13 -20.17 25.28
N VAL A 629 7.08 -21.42 25.72
CA VAL A 629 6.86 -21.80 27.12
C VAL A 629 8.14 -22.42 27.64
N GLN A 630 8.49 -22.09 28.89
CA GLN A 630 9.59 -22.69 29.62
C GLN A 630 9.08 -23.11 30.99
N GLN A 631 9.26 -24.38 31.35
CA GLN A 631 8.82 -24.92 32.65
C GLN A 631 7.36 -24.60 33.01
N GLY A 632 6.46 -24.55 32.02
CA GLY A 632 5.05 -24.23 32.22
C GLY A 632 4.70 -22.75 32.29
N ILE A 633 5.67 -21.84 32.19
CA ILE A 633 5.47 -20.38 32.19
C ILE A 633 5.77 -19.80 30.81
N LEU A 634 5.01 -18.79 30.40
CA LEU A 634 5.21 -18.10 29.13
C LEU A 634 6.49 -17.25 29.18
N LYS A 635 7.54 -17.68 28.47
CA LYS A 635 8.77 -16.89 28.29
C LYS A 635 8.53 -15.75 27.29
N ARG A 636 7.95 -16.11 26.14
CA ARG A 636 7.67 -15.16 25.06
C ARG A 636 6.40 -15.52 24.31
N GLY A 637 5.42 -14.64 24.33
CA GLY A 637 4.20 -14.75 23.54
C GLY A 637 4.16 -13.69 22.45
N SER A 638 3.66 -14.02 21.26
CA SER A 638 3.24 -13.01 20.31
C SER A 638 1.98 -13.43 19.55
N VAL A 639 1.13 -12.44 19.31
CA VAL A 639 -0.06 -12.53 18.48
C VAL A 639 0.07 -11.48 17.39
N GLU A 640 -0.01 -11.91 16.14
CA GLU A 640 0.19 -11.06 14.98
C GLU A 640 -0.97 -11.22 14.01
N PHE A 641 -1.52 -10.10 13.58
CA PHE A 641 -2.54 -10.03 12.56
C PHE A 641 -1.90 -9.80 11.19
N LEU A 642 -1.99 -10.81 10.34
CA LEU A 642 -1.41 -10.78 9.00
C LEU A 642 -2.53 -10.56 7.99
N LEU A 643 -2.48 -9.41 7.32
CA LEU A 643 -3.33 -9.11 6.18
C LEU A 643 -2.69 -9.74 4.93
N GLN A 644 -3.41 -10.68 4.32
CA GLN A 644 -3.00 -11.31 3.08
C GLN A 644 -3.72 -10.70 1.89
N ALA A 645 -2.94 -10.30 0.88
CA ALA A 645 -3.45 -9.79 -0.38
C ALA A 645 -2.72 -10.48 -1.54
N GLY A 646 -3.37 -11.49 -2.12
CA GLY A 646 -2.72 -12.35 -3.13
C GLY A 646 -1.47 -13.03 -2.57
N HIS A 647 -0.30 -12.67 -3.11
CA HIS A 647 1.01 -13.16 -2.68
C HIS A 647 1.69 -12.29 -1.61
N ALA A 648 1.24 -11.05 -1.44
CA ALA A 648 1.76 -10.13 -0.44
C ALA A 648 1.12 -10.41 0.93
N GLN A 649 1.90 -10.21 1.99
CA GLN A 649 1.45 -10.28 3.38
C GLN A 649 2.04 -9.10 4.12
N ALA A 650 1.20 -8.35 4.83
CA ALA A 650 1.63 -7.27 5.70
C ALA A 650 1.15 -7.50 7.13
N SER A 651 1.99 -7.13 8.10
CA SER A 651 1.65 -7.15 9.52
C SER A 651 0.77 -5.95 9.83
N SER A 652 -0.48 -6.19 10.18
CA SER A 652 -1.48 -5.18 10.50
C SER A 652 -1.25 -4.63 11.91
N PHE A 653 -1.16 -5.54 12.88
CA PHE A 653 -0.94 -5.27 14.28
C PHE A 653 -0.28 -6.49 14.93
N LYS A 654 0.69 -6.27 15.81
CA LYS A 654 1.38 -7.32 16.54
C LYS A 654 1.52 -6.94 17.99
N LEU A 655 1.09 -7.85 18.85
CA LEU A 655 1.20 -7.79 20.29
C LEU A 655 2.18 -8.86 20.75
N GLY A 656 3.30 -8.45 21.32
CA GLY A 656 4.27 -9.31 21.98
C GLY A 656 4.21 -9.14 23.49
N ILE A 657 4.33 -10.23 24.24
CA ILE A 657 4.53 -10.24 25.68
C ILE A 657 5.80 -11.03 25.94
N TYR A 658 6.68 -10.50 26.78
CA TYR A 658 7.88 -11.21 27.20
C TYR A 658 7.98 -11.17 28.72
N THR A 659 8.51 -12.25 29.29
CA THR A 659 8.78 -12.35 30.71
C THR A 659 10.17 -12.93 30.92
N ALA A 660 10.84 -12.45 31.95
CA ALA A 660 12.14 -12.92 32.42
C ALA A 660 12.07 -13.12 33.94
N GLY A 661 12.70 -14.17 34.46
CA GLY A 661 12.77 -14.44 35.90
C GLY A 661 11.47 -14.86 36.61
N LEU A 662 10.31 -14.94 35.94
CA LEU A 662 9.04 -15.35 36.58
C LEU A 662 9.02 -16.81 37.07
N GLY A 663 9.88 -17.67 36.51
CA GLY A 663 10.07 -19.04 36.99
C GLY A 663 10.42 -19.12 38.48
N ALA A 664 11.21 -18.17 38.98
CA ALA A 664 11.59 -18.11 40.38
C ALA A 664 10.43 -17.71 41.33
N VAL A 665 9.38 -17.08 40.81
CA VAL A 665 8.26 -16.55 41.62
C VAL A 665 7.15 -17.59 41.83
N VAL A 666 6.94 -18.47 40.86
CA VAL A 666 5.80 -19.42 40.87
C VAL A 666 6.00 -20.58 41.86
N GLY A 667 7.20 -20.74 42.43
CA GLY A 667 7.48 -21.70 43.47
C GLY A 667 7.56 -23.12 42.93
N ASP A 668 8.73 -23.72 43.06
CA ASP A 668 9.03 -25.06 42.60
C ASP A 668 8.28 -26.09 43.47
N GLY A 669 7.11 -26.52 43.00
CA GLY A 669 6.46 -27.74 43.45
C GLY A 669 6.78 -28.82 42.44
N ASP A 670 7.81 -29.62 42.73
CA ASP A 670 8.23 -30.87 42.07
C ASP A 670 9.53 -30.88 41.23
N ALA A 671 10.50 -29.98 41.43
CA ALA A 671 11.90 -30.32 41.11
C ALA A 671 12.52 -31.22 42.18
N SER A 672 12.10 -32.49 42.19
CA SER A 672 12.81 -33.58 42.87
C SER A 672 13.51 -34.49 41.86
N ASP A 673 14.34 -33.90 40.99
CA ASP A 673 15.33 -34.64 40.23
C ASP A 673 16.63 -33.82 40.10
N GLU A 674 17.48 -33.90 41.13
CA GLU A 674 18.89 -33.46 41.13
C GLU A 674 19.78 -34.29 40.15
N SER A 675 19.23 -34.77 39.01
CA SER A 675 19.93 -35.72 38.12
C SER A 675 20.07 -35.29 36.66
N ASP A 676 19.90 -33.99 36.35
CA ASP A 676 20.29 -33.43 35.05
C ASP A 676 21.65 -32.70 35.13
N PRO A 677 22.77 -33.35 34.75
CA PRO A 677 24.12 -32.77 34.84
C PRO A 677 24.45 -31.75 33.74
N ILE A 678 23.44 -31.21 33.04
CA ILE A 678 23.62 -30.23 31.96
C ILE A 678 22.73 -29.01 32.26
N PRO A 679 23.30 -27.84 32.58
CA PRO A 679 22.52 -26.63 32.81
C PRO A 679 21.71 -26.27 31.57
N ALA A 680 20.48 -25.80 31.77
CA ALA A 680 19.60 -25.36 30.68
C ALA A 680 20.29 -24.25 29.86
N ASP A 681 19.94 -24.13 28.56
CA ASP A 681 20.49 -23.06 27.70
C ASP A 681 20.23 -21.65 28.28
N ASP A 682 19.23 -21.55 29.15
CA ASP A 682 18.71 -20.33 29.76
C ASP A 682 19.24 -20.12 31.21
N GLU A 683 20.12 -20.98 31.73
CA GLU A 683 20.87 -20.77 33.00
C GLU A 683 22.16 -19.96 32.79
N LEU A 684 22.33 -19.37 31.61
CA LEU A 684 23.38 -18.41 31.30
C LEU A 684 23.10 -17.10 32.06
N ASP A 685 23.56 -17.05 33.31
CA ASP A 685 23.50 -15.95 34.28
C ASP A 685 22.17 -15.84 35.07
N SER A 686 22.12 -16.52 36.22
CA SER A 686 21.01 -16.52 37.21
C SER A 686 20.83 -15.18 37.95
N GLY A 687 21.10 -14.06 37.28
CA GLY A 687 20.95 -12.70 37.80
C GLY A 687 19.75 -11.94 37.22
N GLU A 688 18.88 -12.60 36.45
CA GLU A 688 17.74 -11.94 35.81
C GLU A 688 16.75 -11.41 36.86
N SER A 689 16.62 -10.09 36.93
CA SER A 689 15.54 -9.43 37.66
C SER A 689 14.21 -9.82 37.04
N VAL A 690 13.23 -10.15 37.88
CA VAL A 690 11.87 -10.50 37.47
C VAL A 690 11.25 -9.34 36.68
N THR A 691 11.09 -9.48 35.38
CA THR A 691 10.63 -8.40 34.49
C THR A 691 9.59 -8.93 33.52
N ALA A 692 8.53 -8.16 33.30
CA ALA A 692 7.60 -8.41 32.22
C ALA A 692 7.33 -7.12 31.43
N GLY A 693 7.16 -7.28 30.13
CA GLY A 693 6.84 -6.17 29.26
C GLY A 693 6.07 -6.61 28.03
N MET A 694 5.63 -5.61 27.30
CA MET A 694 4.80 -5.71 26.13
C MET A 694 5.44 -4.94 24.98
N GLU A 695 5.51 -5.58 23.82
CA GLU A 695 6.01 -5.01 22.58
C GLU A 695 4.85 -4.86 21.61
N ILE A 696 4.59 -3.64 21.16
CA ILE A 696 3.54 -3.36 20.19
C ILE A 696 4.18 -2.97 18.87
N SER A 697 3.72 -3.60 17.79
CA SER A 697 4.01 -3.13 16.44
C SER A 697 2.72 -2.87 15.69
N VAL A 698 2.66 -1.71 15.04
CA VAL A 698 1.52 -1.24 14.27
C VAL A 698 1.99 -1.08 12.83
N GLN A 699 1.35 -1.80 11.90
CA GLN A 699 1.66 -1.73 10.47
C GLN A 699 3.16 -1.89 10.13
N GLY A 700 3.84 -2.82 10.82
CA GLY A 700 5.28 -3.07 10.63
C GLY A 700 6.23 -2.04 11.26
N SER A 701 5.72 -1.05 12.00
CA SER A 701 6.48 -0.13 12.83
C SER A 701 6.51 -0.63 14.27
N GLN A 702 7.70 -0.85 14.85
CA GLN A 702 7.85 -1.23 16.24
C GLN A 702 7.83 0.02 17.12
N LEU A 703 6.87 0.08 18.04
CA LEU A 703 6.78 1.17 19.00
C LEU A 703 7.68 0.92 20.21
N ARG A 704 7.86 1.96 21.05
CA ARG A 704 8.54 1.82 22.34
C ARG A 704 7.85 0.74 23.17
N PRO A 705 8.59 -0.24 23.73
CA PRO A 705 7.99 -1.27 24.57
C PRO A 705 7.48 -0.68 25.87
N LEU A 706 6.40 -1.27 26.38
CA LEU A 706 5.83 -0.94 27.68
C LEU A 706 6.32 -1.97 28.69
N ILE A 707 6.96 -1.50 29.76
CA ILE A 707 7.43 -2.35 30.85
C ILE A 707 6.34 -2.31 31.92
N PHE A 708 5.81 -3.48 32.30
CA PHE A 708 4.78 -3.57 33.33
C PHE A 708 5.38 -3.48 34.73
N PHE A 709 6.52 -4.13 34.94
CA PHE A 709 7.29 -4.07 36.17
C PHE A 709 8.73 -4.50 35.89
N SER A 710 9.66 -3.99 36.69
CA SER A 710 11.06 -4.33 36.68
C SER A 710 11.52 -4.64 38.11
N GLY A 711 11.56 -5.92 38.44
CA GLY A 711 11.94 -6.45 39.75
C GLY A 711 10.74 -6.93 40.58
N GLN A 712 11.05 -7.75 41.58
CA GLN A 712 10.04 -8.42 42.41
C GLN A 712 9.22 -7.45 43.27
N THR A 713 9.83 -6.35 43.74
CA THR A 713 9.14 -5.37 44.60
C THR A 713 7.98 -4.68 43.89
N GLU A 714 8.19 -4.28 42.64
CA GLU A 714 7.17 -3.59 41.83
C GLU A 714 6.04 -4.55 41.45
N LEU A 715 6.38 -5.77 40.99
CA LEU A 715 5.41 -6.83 40.72
C LEU A 715 4.49 -7.07 41.92
N MET A 716 5.07 -7.27 43.10
CA MET A 716 4.27 -7.58 44.27
C MET A 716 3.44 -6.37 44.72
N GLY A 717 3.94 -5.15 44.51
CA GLY A 717 3.16 -3.91 44.69
C GLY A 717 1.86 -3.91 43.85
N HIS A 718 1.94 -4.30 42.58
CA HIS A 718 0.75 -4.42 41.72
C HIS A 718 -0.22 -5.51 42.19
N VAL A 719 0.29 -6.67 42.62
CA VAL A 719 -0.51 -7.80 43.10
C VAL A 719 -1.26 -7.43 44.38
N TRP A 720 -0.59 -6.83 45.37
CA TRP A 720 -1.24 -6.41 46.62
C TRP A 720 -2.15 -5.19 46.48
N GLY A 721 -1.79 -4.28 45.59
CA GLY A 721 -2.61 -3.09 45.29
C GLY A 721 -3.85 -3.39 44.46
N GLY A 722 -3.98 -4.59 43.88
CA GLY A 722 -5.09 -4.94 43.00
C GLY A 722 -5.15 -4.10 41.72
N THR A 723 -4.10 -3.33 41.41
CA THR A 723 -4.11 -2.33 40.32
C THR A 723 -4.35 -2.91 38.93
N ALA A 724 -4.15 -4.22 38.75
CA ALA A 724 -4.38 -4.92 37.49
C ALA A 724 -5.80 -5.51 37.35
N SER A 725 -6.63 -5.47 38.40
CA SER A 725 -7.96 -6.10 38.37
C SER A 725 -9.01 -5.31 37.58
N ASP A 726 -8.75 -4.03 37.33
CA ASP A 726 -9.60 -3.18 36.50
C ASP A 726 -9.07 -3.12 35.07
N SER A 727 -9.99 -2.99 34.11
CA SER A 727 -9.65 -2.89 32.69
C SER A 727 -8.87 -1.61 32.43
N THR A 728 -7.61 -1.76 32.02
CA THR A 728 -6.69 -0.64 31.78
C THR A 728 -6.33 -0.56 30.29
N PRO A 729 -6.37 0.64 29.66
CA PRO A 729 -5.98 0.81 28.27
C PRO A 729 -4.47 0.64 28.12
N ALA A 730 -4.08 -0.30 27.27
CA ALA A 730 -2.70 -0.62 26.94
C ALA A 730 -2.24 0.11 25.66
N TYR A 731 -3.17 0.32 24.71
CA TYR A 731 -2.92 1.09 23.49
C TYR A 731 -4.23 1.65 22.93
N GLN A 732 -4.28 2.97 22.75
CA GLN A 732 -5.42 3.69 22.19
C GLN A 732 -4.94 4.71 21.18
N ALA A 733 -5.14 4.44 19.89
CA ALA A 733 -4.71 5.36 18.83
C ALA A 733 -5.52 5.18 17.55
N THR A 734 -5.63 6.25 16.79
CA THR A 734 -6.13 6.21 15.41
C THR A 734 -4.99 6.50 14.45
N THR A 735 -4.69 5.53 13.59
CA THR A 735 -3.56 5.58 12.65
C THR A 735 -4.05 5.52 11.21
N LEU A 736 -3.29 6.13 10.31
CA LEU A 736 -3.50 5.99 8.87
C LEU A 736 -3.10 4.57 8.43
N ALA A 737 -3.86 3.97 7.54
CA ALA A 737 -3.65 2.61 7.05
C ALA A 737 -3.54 2.52 5.52
N GLN A 738 -4.34 3.29 4.80
CA GLN A 738 -4.21 3.45 3.35
C GLN A 738 -4.08 4.93 3.03
N ASP A 739 -3.17 5.26 2.13
CA ASP A 739 -2.93 6.62 1.70
C ASP A 739 -2.41 6.61 0.27
N HIS A 740 -3.32 6.83 -0.65
CA HIS A 740 -3.05 6.84 -2.08
C HIS A 740 -3.77 8.02 -2.71
N GLU A 741 -3.03 8.79 -3.48
CA GLU A 741 -3.57 9.82 -4.36
C GLU A 741 -2.86 9.68 -5.70
N HIS A 742 -3.64 9.75 -6.77
CA HIS A 742 -3.18 9.49 -8.11
C HIS A 742 -4.06 10.25 -9.12
N TYR A 743 -3.40 10.85 -10.10
CA TYR A 743 -4.01 11.45 -11.29
C TYR A 743 -3.70 10.61 -12.53
N ILE A 744 -4.72 10.34 -13.35
CA ILE A 744 -4.58 9.66 -14.64
C ILE A 744 -5.19 10.57 -15.70
N VAL A 745 -4.49 10.78 -16.81
CA VAL A 745 -5.07 11.47 -17.97
C VAL A 745 -5.56 10.43 -18.98
N LEU A 746 -6.86 10.49 -19.29
CA LEU A 746 -7.48 9.61 -20.27
C LEU A 746 -7.11 10.03 -21.70
N ALA A 747 -7.20 9.12 -22.66
CA ALA A 747 -7.00 9.37 -24.09
C ALA A 747 -7.93 10.46 -24.66
N SER A 748 -9.07 10.71 -24.00
CA SER A 748 -9.99 11.81 -24.33
C SER A 748 -9.56 13.18 -23.79
N GLY A 749 -8.45 13.26 -23.04
CA GLY A 749 -8.00 14.46 -22.35
C GLY A 749 -8.70 14.71 -21.00
N ALA A 750 -9.73 13.93 -20.68
CA ALA A 750 -10.39 14.01 -19.37
C ALA A 750 -9.42 13.55 -18.27
N SER A 751 -9.39 14.29 -17.16
CA SER A 751 -8.55 13.96 -16.02
C SER A 751 -9.34 13.09 -15.03
N LEU A 752 -8.70 12.04 -14.53
CA LEU A 752 -9.20 11.11 -13.53
C LEU A 752 -8.39 11.33 -12.25
N HIS A 753 -9.06 11.77 -11.19
CA HIS A 753 -8.52 11.87 -9.85
C HIS A 753 -8.99 10.67 -9.03
N TRP A 754 -8.04 9.87 -8.56
CA TRP A 754 -8.29 8.74 -7.69
C TRP A 754 -7.58 8.94 -6.35
N ARG A 755 -8.36 8.90 -5.29
CA ARG A 755 -7.85 9.00 -3.93
C ARG A 755 -8.43 7.89 -3.08
N VAL A 756 -7.58 7.17 -2.37
CA VAL A 756 -7.96 6.16 -1.39
C VAL A 756 -7.29 6.49 -0.08
N LEU A 757 -8.11 6.74 0.93
CA LEU A 757 -7.64 6.97 2.28
C LEU A 757 -8.30 5.95 3.19
N GLY A 758 -7.56 5.43 4.15
CA GLY A 758 -8.11 4.50 5.13
C GLY A 758 -7.43 4.66 6.47
N ALA A 759 -8.20 4.53 7.54
CA ALA A 759 -7.71 4.65 8.90
C ALA A 759 -8.18 3.48 9.76
N ARG A 760 -7.43 3.26 10.84
CA ARG A 760 -7.68 2.24 11.84
C ARG A 760 -7.58 2.86 13.22
N SER A 761 -8.67 2.79 13.96
CA SER A 761 -8.73 3.09 15.38
C SER A 761 -8.62 1.80 16.16
N VAL A 762 -7.66 1.71 17.07
CA VAL A 762 -7.42 0.53 17.91
C VAL A 762 -7.58 0.93 19.36
N ASP A 763 -8.35 0.14 20.09
CA ASP A 763 -8.54 0.21 21.54
C ASP A 763 -8.20 -1.17 22.11
N LEU A 764 -7.02 -1.27 22.72
CA LEU A 764 -6.52 -2.47 23.38
C LEU A 764 -6.60 -2.27 24.88
N ASN A 765 -7.42 -3.09 25.53
CA ASN A 765 -7.61 -3.08 26.97
C ASN A 765 -7.21 -4.42 27.57
N GLY A 766 -6.61 -4.38 28.76
CA GLY A 766 -6.20 -5.56 29.50
C GLY A 766 -6.70 -5.53 30.94
N LYS A 767 -7.03 -6.71 31.45
CA LYS A 767 -7.41 -6.94 32.84
C LYS A 767 -6.77 -8.24 33.33
N VAL A 768 -6.24 -8.23 34.54
CA VAL A 768 -5.65 -9.40 35.20
C VAL A 768 -6.15 -9.51 36.64
N GLY A 769 -6.94 -10.55 36.91
CA GLY A 769 -7.26 -11.00 38.26
C GLY A 769 -6.26 -12.06 38.70
N PHE A 770 -5.60 -11.86 39.83
CA PHE A 770 -4.66 -12.84 40.39
C PHE A 770 -4.99 -13.12 41.85
N SER A 771 -5.11 -14.40 42.23
CA SER A 771 -5.34 -14.82 43.61
C SER A 771 -4.36 -15.90 44.04
N LEU A 772 -3.44 -15.53 44.94
CA LEU A 772 -2.52 -16.47 45.57
C LEU A 772 -3.24 -17.47 46.49
N TRP A 773 -4.35 -17.06 47.11
CA TRP A 773 -5.11 -17.92 48.01
C TRP A 773 -5.91 -19.00 47.29
N ASN A 774 -6.58 -18.63 46.20
CA ASN A 774 -7.31 -19.58 45.37
C ASN A 774 -6.39 -20.31 44.39
N ARG A 775 -5.12 -19.88 44.29
CA ARG A 775 -4.12 -20.39 43.36
C ARG A 775 -4.62 -20.37 41.91
N ASN A 776 -5.25 -19.25 41.54
CA ASN A 776 -5.76 -19.04 40.19
C ASN A 776 -5.47 -17.63 39.67
N ALA A 777 -5.46 -17.49 38.35
CA ALA A 777 -5.34 -16.22 37.66
C ALA A 777 -6.29 -16.19 36.46
N GLN A 778 -6.90 -15.04 36.22
CA GLN A 778 -7.78 -14.79 35.08
C GLN A 778 -7.28 -13.56 34.36
N THR A 779 -7.01 -13.70 33.08
CA THR A 779 -6.55 -12.61 32.22
C THR A 779 -7.54 -12.43 31.09
N GLU A 780 -7.96 -11.18 30.88
CA GLU A 780 -8.80 -10.79 29.76
C GLU A 780 -8.11 -9.70 28.96
N ILE A 781 -7.95 -9.93 27.67
CA ILE A 781 -7.43 -8.96 26.71
C ILE A 781 -8.51 -8.73 25.67
N GLN A 782 -9.00 -7.50 25.59
CA GLN A 782 -9.99 -7.07 24.60
C GLN A 782 -9.35 -6.12 23.62
N GLN A 783 -9.44 -6.47 22.33
CA GLN A 783 -9.04 -5.59 21.24
C GLN A 783 -10.28 -5.22 20.44
N ASN A 784 -10.67 -3.95 20.55
CA ASN A 784 -11.64 -3.32 19.68
C ASN A 784 -10.88 -2.61 18.56
N THR A 785 -11.29 -2.83 17.33
CA THR A 785 -10.68 -2.15 16.19
C THR A 785 -11.79 -1.64 15.29
N GLY A 786 -11.68 -0.38 14.88
CA GLY A 786 -12.57 0.29 13.98
C GLY A 786 -11.80 0.71 12.75
N SER A 787 -12.19 0.23 11.58
CA SER A 787 -11.51 0.55 10.33
C SER A 787 -12.48 1.13 9.32
N ALA A 788 -12.01 2.12 8.59
CA ALA A 788 -12.74 2.77 7.53
C ALA A 788 -11.82 3.04 6.35
N VAL A 789 -12.27 2.70 5.14
CA VAL A 789 -11.59 3.08 3.89
C VAL A 789 -12.57 3.90 3.06
N VAL A 790 -12.14 5.07 2.60
CA VAL A 790 -12.87 5.96 1.71
C VAL A 790 -12.10 6.08 0.41
N GLY A 791 -12.73 5.67 -0.68
CA GLY A 791 -12.24 5.92 -2.03
C GLY A 791 -13.08 6.99 -2.71
N HIS A 792 -12.39 7.95 -3.31
CA HIS A 792 -12.94 9.01 -4.15
C HIS A 792 -12.37 8.84 -5.56
N VAL A 793 -13.24 8.67 -6.55
CA VAL A 793 -12.88 8.67 -7.96
C VAL A 793 -13.67 9.78 -8.61
N ALA A 794 -12.98 10.76 -9.19
CA ALA A 794 -13.59 11.83 -9.96
C ALA A 794 -13.00 11.81 -11.37
N VAL A 795 -13.82 11.68 -12.39
CA VAL A 795 -13.38 11.71 -13.78
C VAL A 795 -14.26 12.66 -14.58
N GLY A 796 -13.66 13.51 -15.38
CA GLY A 796 -14.42 14.45 -16.18
C GLY A 796 -13.58 15.54 -16.80
N PHE A 797 -14.31 16.51 -17.31
CA PHE A 797 -13.81 17.77 -17.84
C PHE A 797 -14.81 18.88 -17.48
N THR A 798 -14.52 20.14 -17.82
CA THR A 798 -15.27 21.35 -17.41
C THR A 798 -16.80 21.22 -17.43
N TYR A 799 -17.37 20.58 -18.46
CA TYR A 799 -18.83 20.54 -18.67
C TYR A 799 -19.51 19.28 -18.10
N ALA A 800 -18.74 18.23 -17.80
CA ALA A 800 -19.28 16.94 -17.37
C ALA A 800 -18.33 16.23 -16.40
N LYS A 801 -18.86 15.80 -15.25
CA LYS A 801 -18.09 15.11 -14.21
C LYS A 801 -18.83 13.88 -13.70
N LEU A 802 -18.13 12.76 -13.60
CA LEU A 802 -18.54 11.57 -12.84
C LEU A 802 -17.78 11.55 -11.53
N VAL A 803 -18.49 11.26 -10.44
CA VAL A 803 -17.89 11.11 -9.11
C VAL A 803 -18.39 9.83 -8.48
N GLN A 804 -17.48 9.04 -7.93
CA GLN A 804 -17.79 7.90 -7.10
C GLN A 804 -17.11 8.04 -5.74
N ASP A 805 -17.93 8.01 -4.70
CA ASP A 805 -17.47 7.85 -3.34
C ASP A 805 -17.85 6.45 -2.88
N PHE A 806 -16.87 5.66 -2.47
CA PHE A 806 -17.13 4.39 -1.79
C PHE A 806 -16.55 4.41 -0.39
N THR A 807 -17.29 3.85 0.56
CA THR A 807 -16.84 3.69 1.95
C THR A 807 -16.96 2.24 2.36
N LEU A 808 -15.93 1.76 3.03
CA LEU A 808 -15.84 0.41 3.57
C LEU A 808 -15.64 0.54 5.07
N ARG A 809 -16.57 0.03 5.87
CA ARG A 809 -16.53 0.09 7.33
C ARG A 809 -16.49 -1.31 7.91
N HIS A 810 -15.59 -1.53 8.84
CA HIS A 810 -15.41 -2.82 9.50
C HIS A 810 -14.97 -2.62 10.95
N GLU A 811 -15.64 -3.29 11.87
CA GLU A 811 -15.39 -3.20 13.31
C GLU A 811 -15.01 -4.57 13.90
N PRO A 812 -13.79 -5.05 13.63
CA PRO A 812 -13.36 -6.30 14.21
C PRO A 812 -13.12 -6.15 15.72
N LYS A 813 -13.69 -7.09 16.47
CA LYS A 813 -13.45 -7.26 17.89
C LYS A 813 -12.87 -8.64 18.15
N LEU A 814 -11.91 -8.71 19.07
CA LEU A 814 -11.29 -9.95 19.52
C LEU A 814 -11.18 -9.91 21.04
N SER A 815 -11.53 -11.02 21.67
CA SER A 815 -11.37 -11.22 23.10
C SER A 815 -10.54 -12.48 23.32
N LEU A 816 -9.46 -12.34 24.10
CA LEU A 816 -8.67 -13.46 24.60
C LEU A 816 -8.91 -13.55 26.10
N GLN A 817 -9.51 -14.66 26.51
CA GLN A 817 -9.66 -15.02 27.91
C GLN A 817 -8.67 -16.13 28.23
N ALA A 818 -7.88 -15.97 29.29
CA ALA A 818 -6.94 -16.96 29.75
C ALA A 818 -7.16 -17.22 31.24
N ASP A 819 -7.55 -18.46 31.55
CA ASP A 819 -7.74 -18.93 32.92
C ASP A 819 -6.58 -19.87 33.28
N LEU A 820 -5.90 -19.55 34.36
CA LEU A 820 -4.80 -20.30 34.92
C LEU A 820 -5.21 -20.84 36.29
N ASP A 821 -5.17 -22.17 36.44
CA ASP A 821 -5.31 -22.85 37.73
C ASP A 821 -3.98 -23.53 38.04
N PHE A 822 -3.39 -23.19 39.19
CA PHE A 822 -2.14 -23.77 39.68
C PHE A 822 -2.28 -24.44 41.05
N TYR A 823 -3.50 -24.89 41.39
CA TYR A 823 -3.76 -25.63 42.63
C TYR A 823 -3.16 -27.05 42.62
N SER A 824 -3.30 -27.78 41.50
CA SER A 824 -2.89 -29.19 41.32
C SER A 824 -2.08 -29.37 40.03
N GLY A 825 -0.96 -28.66 39.94
CA GLY A 825 -0.20 -28.49 38.70
C GLY A 825 -0.73 -27.32 37.85
N ILE A 826 0.09 -26.85 36.92
CA ILE A 826 -0.24 -25.70 36.07
C ILE A 826 -1.18 -26.13 34.95
N LYS A 827 -2.44 -25.67 35.00
CA LYS A 827 -3.44 -25.82 33.95
C LYS A 827 -3.75 -24.45 33.37
N LEU A 828 -3.58 -24.30 32.06
CA LEU A 828 -3.87 -23.07 31.33
C LEU A 828 -4.93 -23.35 30.27
N CYS A 829 -6.07 -22.67 30.37
CA CYS A 829 -7.08 -22.61 29.33
C CYS A 829 -7.07 -21.24 28.68
N MET A 830 -6.90 -21.20 27.36
CA MET A 830 -7.04 -19.98 26.58
C MET A 830 -8.20 -20.10 25.59
N GLN A 831 -9.06 -19.09 25.58
CA GLN A 831 -10.17 -18.96 24.66
C GLN A 831 -10.00 -17.68 23.83
N LEU A 832 -9.75 -17.87 22.54
CA LEU A 832 -9.75 -16.77 21.58
C LEU A 832 -11.12 -16.69 20.92
N GLN A 833 -11.88 -15.66 21.26
CA GLN A 833 -13.24 -15.44 20.80
C GLN A 833 -13.31 -14.24 19.86
N ARG A 834 -14.14 -14.38 18.84
CA ARG A 834 -14.51 -13.31 17.94
C ARG A 834 -16.03 -13.21 17.90
N PRO A 835 -16.64 -12.11 18.36
CA PRO A 835 -18.07 -11.90 18.20
C PRO A 835 -18.43 -11.73 16.72
N GLU A 836 -19.73 -11.64 16.46
CA GLU A 836 -20.23 -11.35 15.13
C GLU A 836 -19.73 -9.99 14.61
N GLN A 837 -19.39 -9.94 13.33
CA GLN A 837 -18.84 -8.75 12.68
C GLN A 837 -19.63 -8.41 11.42
N LEU A 838 -19.77 -7.11 11.15
CA LEU A 838 -20.42 -6.58 9.96
C LEU A 838 -19.43 -5.77 9.14
N LEU A 839 -19.26 -6.16 7.88
CA LEU A 839 -18.57 -5.36 6.87
C LEU A 839 -19.63 -4.63 6.04
N LYS A 840 -19.63 -3.29 6.11
CA LYS A 840 -20.56 -2.45 5.35
C LYS A 840 -19.81 -1.73 4.24
N GLN A 841 -20.20 -1.96 3.00
CA GLN A 841 -19.70 -1.26 1.82
C GLN A 841 -20.82 -0.38 1.28
N THR A 842 -20.60 0.93 1.22
CA THR A 842 -21.52 1.87 0.58
C THR A 842 -20.84 2.47 -0.63
N SER A 843 -21.55 2.64 -1.74
CA SER A 843 -21.06 3.39 -2.88
C SER A 843 -22.12 4.36 -3.37
N THR A 844 -21.71 5.61 -3.52
CA THR A 844 -22.50 6.69 -4.11
C THR A 844 -21.83 7.09 -5.41
N ARG A 845 -22.56 7.03 -6.51
CA ARG A 845 -22.10 7.43 -7.83
C ARG A 845 -22.94 8.60 -8.31
N SER A 846 -22.30 9.62 -8.84
CA SER A 846 -22.93 10.88 -9.18
C SER A 846 -22.49 11.32 -10.56
N VAL A 847 -23.44 11.76 -11.39
CA VAL A 847 -23.17 12.40 -12.68
C VAL A 847 -23.56 13.86 -12.55
N PHE A 848 -22.66 14.76 -12.93
CA PHE A 848 -22.89 16.20 -12.94
C PHE A 848 -22.70 16.75 -14.36
N LEU A 849 -23.69 17.51 -14.84
CA LEU A 849 -23.58 18.36 -16.02
C LEU A 849 -23.51 19.81 -15.53
N GLN A 850 -22.37 20.46 -15.75
CA GLN A 850 -22.01 21.79 -15.23
C GLN A 850 -21.71 22.73 -16.40
N GLU A 851 -21.78 24.06 -16.20
CA GLU A 851 -21.53 25.06 -17.26
C GLU A 851 -22.39 24.86 -18.55
N VAL A 852 -23.58 24.30 -18.36
CA VAL A 852 -24.60 24.06 -19.39
C VAL A 852 -25.86 24.88 -19.11
N GLY A 853 -26.72 25.08 -20.11
CA GLY A 853 -27.91 25.94 -19.98
C GLY A 853 -28.84 25.58 -18.80
N ARG A 854 -28.85 24.32 -18.35
CA ARG A 854 -29.46 23.90 -17.08
C ARG A 854 -28.67 22.77 -16.44
N SER A 855 -28.08 23.04 -15.28
CA SER A 855 -27.32 22.03 -14.52
C SER A 855 -28.18 20.81 -14.21
N TYR A 856 -27.53 19.65 -14.21
CA TYR A 856 -28.17 18.37 -13.93
C TYR A 856 -27.27 17.53 -13.02
N ALA A 857 -27.88 16.88 -12.04
CA ALA A 857 -27.21 15.93 -11.17
C ALA A 857 -28.08 14.68 -11.00
N LYS A 858 -27.46 13.50 -11.06
CA LYS A 858 -28.08 12.22 -10.73
C LYS A 858 -27.18 11.47 -9.76
N HIS A 859 -27.78 10.93 -8.70
CA HIS A 859 -27.08 10.14 -7.69
C HIS A 859 -27.63 8.72 -7.66
N VAL A 860 -26.74 7.74 -7.61
CA VAL A 860 -27.04 6.32 -7.50
C VAL A 860 -26.35 5.78 -6.28
N HIS A 861 -27.13 5.26 -5.33
CA HIS A 861 -26.62 4.72 -4.07
C HIS A 861 -26.73 3.19 -4.07
N SER A 862 -25.67 2.53 -3.61
CA SER A 862 -25.65 1.09 -3.37
C SER A 862 -25.06 0.82 -1.99
N THR A 863 -25.61 -0.17 -1.29
CA THR A 863 -25.09 -0.63 0.01
C THR A 863 -25.08 -2.15 0.03
N ILE A 864 -23.95 -2.72 0.39
CA ILE A 864 -23.73 -4.15 0.52
C ILE A 864 -23.25 -4.40 1.94
N ASN A 865 -23.91 -5.34 2.62
CA ASN A 865 -23.57 -5.75 3.96
C ASN A 865 -23.13 -7.21 3.93
N HIS A 866 -21.94 -7.49 4.45
CA HIS A 866 -21.44 -8.84 4.63
C HIS A 866 -21.34 -9.14 6.13
N ARG A 867 -22.11 -10.13 6.57
CA ARG A 867 -22.17 -10.55 7.97
C ARG A 867 -21.27 -11.77 8.17
N THR A 868 -20.37 -11.70 9.13
CA THR A 868 -19.49 -12.81 9.50
C THR A 868 -19.92 -13.30 10.89
N PRO A 869 -20.29 -14.58 11.04
CA PRO A 869 -20.74 -15.10 12.34
C PRO A 869 -19.60 -15.12 13.36
N GLY A 870 -19.97 -14.93 14.63
CA GLY A 870 -19.03 -15.08 15.74
C GLY A 870 -18.54 -16.53 15.86
N CYS A 871 -17.32 -16.71 16.34
CA CYS A 871 -16.72 -18.01 16.58
C CYS A 871 -15.65 -17.98 17.67
N THR A 872 -15.34 -19.16 18.21
CA THR A 872 -14.19 -19.39 19.09
C THR A 872 -13.15 -20.20 18.32
N PHE A 873 -11.90 -19.75 18.32
CA PHE A 873 -10.83 -20.40 17.58
C PHE A 873 -10.17 -21.49 18.42
N ALA A 874 -10.09 -22.70 17.86
CA ALA A 874 -9.30 -23.77 18.47
C ALA A 874 -7.80 -23.44 18.34
N LEU A 875 -7.11 -23.36 19.48
CA LEU A 875 -5.67 -23.11 19.53
C LEU A 875 -4.92 -24.41 19.20
N ASN A 876 -4.71 -25.28 20.18
CA ASN A 876 -4.17 -26.61 19.97
C ASN A 876 -4.95 -27.66 20.79
N GLN A 877 -4.68 -28.93 20.52
CA GLN A 877 -5.36 -30.03 21.19
C GLN A 877 -5.14 -29.99 22.72
N LYS A 878 -3.92 -29.69 23.16
CA LYS A 878 -3.57 -29.63 24.59
C LYS A 878 -4.33 -28.54 25.33
N ASN A 879 -4.49 -27.36 24.74
CA ASN A 879 -5.31 -26.28 25.27
C ASN A 879 -6.77 -26.69 25.39
N ASN A 880 -7.32 -27.38 24.38
CA ASN A 880 -8.70 -27.87 24.45
C ASN A 880 -8.88 -28.89 25.58
N GLU A 881 -7.91 -29.79 25.78
CA GLU A 881 -7.91 -30.73 26.91
C GLU A 881 -7.86 -29.99 28.26
N MET A 882 -7.01 -28.97 28.40
CA MET A 882 -6.94 -28.15 29.63
C MET A 882 -8.20 -27.33 29.86
N CYS A 883 -8.78 -26.75 28.81
CA CYS A 883 -10.06 -26.05 28.89
C CYS A 883 -11.20 -26.97 29.32
N ASN A 884 -11.24 -28.21 28.82
CA ASN A 884 -12.24 -29.18 29.26
C ASN A 884 -12.09 -29.54 30.74
N LEU A 885 -10.88 -29.50 31.30
CA LEU A 885 -10.63 -29.76 32.73
C LEU A 885 -10.97 -28.56 33.63
N ILE A 886 -10.73 -27.34 33.14
CA ILE A 886 -11.02 -26.11 33.90
C ILE A 886 -12.52 -25.77 33.86
N LEU A 887 -13.17 -26.05 32.73
CA LEU A 887 -14.58 -25.71 32.46
C LEU A 887 -15.52 -26.91 32.60
N SER A 888 -15.04 -28.05 33.11
CA SER A 888 -15.93 -29.17 33.45
C SER A 888 -16.75 -28.80 34.68
N ASP A 889 -18.07 -28.77 34.52
CA ASP A 889 -19.04 -28.68 35.62
C ASP A 889 -18.92 -29.88 36.59
#